data_AF-W4URR8-F1
#
_entry.id   AF-W4URR8-F1
#
_cell.length_a   1.000
_cell.length_b   1.000
_cell.length_c   1.000
_cell.angle_alpha   90.00
_cell.angle_beta   90.00
_cell.angle_gamma   90.00
#
_symmetry.space_group_name_H-M   'P 1'
#
loop_
_entity.id
_entity.type
_entity.pdbx_description
1 polymer ?
#
loop_
_entity_poly.entity_id
_entity_poly.type
_entity_poly.pdbx_seq_one_letter_code
_entity_poly.pdbx_strand_id
1 'polypeptide(L)'
;MEQNEGRESYDLLQAVCNLSDLQLGVGYKQMRDLLDRLCRTQMHNESLQMTDLSARISFVSAKVGLTVVEQNRLHTFRLMSNAILNRRAEPERTNLLRDAKTLAFFIRKLSGEEIPAELYRLLPRTDATYIVAPPARKRVQRMRVCFQYADEQYLYVTGLDDIAEQPLRVRYNVPQVNEEFADTCRLLWKHAQVNLLDVGIDDSGLLTPSFIVLEPDFLLDISSLAECYRDYGHHPGNYFLSRLQPIENARPLLLGNIANLFLDEWIHADGEVDYRKSMQKAFRRYPIELAACSDLRDQEKERQFFDDCKLHFDHIRETVHETFHAPGYELDKTDAVLEPAYICEALGLQGRLDYMQRDMSSFIEMKSGKADEYAIRGKIEPKENNKVQMLLYQAVLQYSMGMDHRKVKAYLLYTRYPLLYPARPSWAMVRRVINLRNRIVADEFAVQLRNSLEFTAQKLNEINASVLNERGLSGRFWETYLRPSIDQFQVKLQRLSDLERKYFYALYNFITKELYTAKSGDVNYEGRTGSAALWLSTFTEKCESGEILCDLRMTDNNAANEHKASITFAIPVASYDEEQALPNFRQGDAVVLYERNVTADNVTNKMIFKGNIEILTEQEICIRLRATQQNISVLPADSLYAVEHDVMDTTFRGMYHGLYAFMSATQSRRDLLLSQREPRFDKSLDARIADASDDFTRVALKAKAAQDYFLLVGPPGTGKTSCALKKMVEMFHQEKSTQILLLSYTNRAVDEICKALTAISPVVDFIRVGSELSCDEAYRDHLIENELASVRVVRKFTTVFRSAASLWAQ
;
A
#
# COMPACT_ATOMS: atom_id res chain seq x y z
N MET A 1 -2.26 -50.96 17.10
CA MET A 1 -0.82 -50.64 16.94
C MET A 1 -0.46 -49.30 17.60
N GLU A 2 -1.41 -48.43 17.98
CA GLU A 2 -1.15 -47.10 18.56
C GLU A 2 -0.71 -47.11 20.05
N GLN A 3 -1.09 -48.12 20.85
CA GLN A 3 -0.77 -48.18 22.29
C GLN A 3 0.72 -48.33 22.65
N ASN A 4 1.61 -48.57 21.67
CA ASN A 4 3.05 -48.71 21.93
C ASN A 4 3.85 -47.44 21.62
N GLU A 5 3.31 -46.49 20.83
CA GLU A 5 4.05 -45.29 20.39
C GLU A 5 4.09 -44.18 21.46
N GLY A 6 3.04 -44.06 22.28
CA GLY A 6 2.98 -43.07 23.37
C GLY A 6 4.06 -43.33 24.43
N ARG A 7 4.20 -44.60 24.83
CA ARG A 7 5.19 -45.06 25.81
C ARG A 7 6.63 -44.87 25.35
N GLU A 8 6.96 -45.24 24.11
CA GLU A 8 8.29 -44.99 23.53
C GLU A 8 8.62 -43.49 23.46
N SER A 9 7.62 -42.65 23.19
CA SER A 9 7.78 -41.19 23.16
C SER A 9 8.08 -40.62 24.55
N TYR A 10 7.46 -41.16 25.61
CA TYR A 10 7.75 -40.77 26.98
C TYR A 10 9.12 -41.25 27.46
N ASP A 11 9.52 -42.47 27.11
CA ASP A 11 10.85 -43.01 27.46
C ASP A 11 11.97 -42.17 26.83
N LEU A 12 11.77 -41.70 25.60
CA LEU A 12 12.69 -40.76 24.94
C LEU A 12 12.78 -39.43 25.70
N LEU A 13 11.65 -38.84 26.08
CA LEU A 13 11.65 -37.59 26.87
C LEU A 13 12.32 -37.78 28.23
N GLN A 14 12.10 -38.91 28.90
CA GLN A 14 12.75 -39.23 30.18
C GLN A 14 14.26 -39.38 30.04
N ALA A 15 14.74 -40.02 28.97
CA ALA A 15 16.16 -40.10 28.66
C ALA A 15 16.76 -38.70 28.40
N VAL A 16 16.06 -37.85 27.66
CA VAL A 16 16.50 -36.48 27.36
C VAL A 16 16.59 -35.61 28.62
N CYS A 17 15.61 -35.71 29.52
CA CYS A 17 15.61 -34.99 30.80
C CYS A 17 16.81 -35.35 31.70
N ASN A 18 17.34 -36.57 31.57
CA ASN A 18 18.46 -37.09 32.37
C ASN A 18 19.84 -36.91 31.71
N LEU A 19 19.93 -36.31 30.52
CA LEU A 19 21.21 -36.03 29.86
C LEU A 19 22.10 -35.11 30.72
N SER A 20 23.42 -35.16 30.50
CA SER A 20 24.38 -34.21 31.10
C SER A 20 24.32 -32.83 30.39
N ASP A 21 24.79 -31.76 31.05
CA ASP A 21 24.75 -30.40 30.48
C ASP A 21 25.55 -30.27 29.17
N LEU A 22 26.59 -31.08 29.00
CA LEU A 22 27.40 -31.15 27.78
C LEU A 22 26.66 -31.78 26.59
N GLN A 23 25.49 -32.38 26.80
CA GLN A 23 24.72 -33.12 25.80
C GLN A 23 23.35 -32.52 25.49
N LEU A 24 23.02 -31.34 26.04
CA LEU A 24 21.69 -30.73 25.87
C LEU A 24 21.35 -30.45 24.39
N GLY A 25 22.35 -30.11 23.57
CA GLY A 25 22.16 -29.94 22.12
C GLY A 25 21.69 -31.22 21.41
N VAL A 26 22.13 -32.39 21.87
CA VAL A 26 21.65 -33.70 21.39
C VAL A 26 20.21 -33.93 21.85
N GLY A 27 19.88 -33.57 23.09
CA GLY A 27 18.52 -33.63 23.61
C GLY A 27 17.52 -32.80 22.81
N TYR A 28 17.87 -31.56 22.44
CA TYR A 28 17.04 -30.72 21.58
C TYR A 28 16.82 -31.32 20.18
N LYS A 29 17.82 -32.00 19.61
CA LYS A 29 17.67 -32.72 18.35
C LYS A 29 16.66 -33.87 18.49
N GLN A 30 16.81 -34.70 19.52
CA GLN A 30 15.92 -35.84 19.77
C GLN A 30 14.47 -35.41 20.01
N MET A 31 14.26 -34.37 20.81
CA MET A 31 12.93 -33.80 21.06
C MET A 31 12.29 -33.21 19.79
N ARG A 32 13.09 -32.60 18.92
CA ARG A 32 12.60 -32.05 17.65
C ARG A 32 12.20 -33.15 16.67
N ASP A 33 13.01 -34.19 16.56
CA ASP A 33 12.71 -35.35 15.72
C ASP A 33 11.44 -36.06 16.21
N LEU A 34 11.25 -36.13 17.54
CA LEU A 34 10.03 -36.63 18.16
C LEU A 34 8.81 -35.77 17.78
N LEU A 35 8.88 -34.44 17.90
CA LEU A 35 7.79 -33.56 17.51
C LEU A 35 7.42 -33.71 16.02
N ASP A 36 8.42 -33.82 15.14
CA ASP A 36 8.18 -34.01 13.71
C ASP A 36 7.46 -35.32 13.42
N ARG A 37 7.87 -36.40 14.10
CA ARG A 37 7.22 -37.71 14.00
C ARG A 37 5.77 -37.66 14.48
N LEU A 38 5.53 -37.14 15.68
CA LEU A 38 4.18 -37.00 16.27
C LEU A 38 3.24 -36.23 15.34
N CYS A 39 3.75 -35.18 14.69
CA CYS A 39 2.94 -34.41 13.75
C CYS A 39 2.63 -35.20 12.46
N ARG A 40 3.58 -35.97 11.92
CA ARG A 40 3.38 -36.76 10.69
C ARG A 40 2.40 -37.91 10.88
N THR A 41 2.45 -38.61 12.00
CA THR A 41 1.55 -39.75 12.29
C THR A 41 0.08 -39.32 12.27
N GLN A 42 -0.19 -38.06 12.59
CA GLN A 42 -1.55 -37.48 12.60
C GLN A 42 -2.06 -37.05 11.21
N MET A 43 -1.28 -37.23 10.14
CA MET A 43 -1.56 -36.69 8.79
C MET A 43 -1.78 -37.78 7.72
N HIS A 44 -2.04 -39.04 8.10
CA HIS A 44 -2.33 -40.12 7.15
C HIS A 44 -3.72 -39.96 6.51
N ASN A 45 -3.82 -39.21 5.39
CA ASN A 45 -4.80 -39.33 4.27
C ASN A 45 -5.13 -38.01 3.52
N GLU A 46 -4.42 -36.91 3.75
CA GLU A 46 -4.77 -35.64 3.11
C GLU A 46 -3.81 -35.26 1.98
N SER A 47 -4.37 -34.87 0.83
CA SER A 47 -3.69 -34.38 -0.38
C SER A 47 -2.91 -33.07 -0.18
N LEU A 48 -2.85 -32.56 1.05
CA LEU A 48 -2.11 -31.35 1.42
C LEU A 48 -0.60 -31.63 1.47
N GLN A 49 0.14 -31.08 0.51
CA GLN A 49 1.60 -30.96 0.59
C GLN A 49 2.00 -29.91 1.65
N MET A 50 1.86 -30.24 2.93
CA MET A 50 2.38 -29.43 4.03
C MET A 50 3.86 -29.70 4.25
N THR A 51 4.68 -28.69 4.00
CA THR A 51 6.14 -28.82 3.82
C THR A 51 6.97 -28.31 5.00
N ASP A 52 6.39 -27.62 6.00
CA ASP A 52 7.09 -27.16 7.22
C ASP A 52 6.47 -27.76 8.50
N LEU A 53 7.30 -28.11 9.48
CA LEU A 53 6.90 -28.55 10.82
C LEU A 53 5.96 -27.56 11.51
N SER A 54 6.11 -26.25 11.27
CA SER A 54 5.15 -25.25 11.76
C SER A 54 3.74 -25.48 11.20
N ALA A 55 3.62 -25.76 9.89
CA ALA A 55 2.37 -26.12 9.19
C ALA A 55 1.67 -27.27 9.90
N ARG A 56 2.43 -28.34 10.12
CA ARG A 56 1.97 -29.56 10.76
C ARG A 56 1.54 -29.36 12.21
N ILE A 57 2.29 -28.59 13.01
CA ILE A 57 1.91 -28.28 14.39
C ILE A 57 0.54 -27.61 14.43
N SER A 58 0.27 -26.59 13.60
CA SER A 58 -1.04 -25.91 13.65
C SER A 58 -2.18 -26.77 13.13
N PHE A 59 -1.94 -27.57 12.09
CA PHE A 59 -2.93 -28.54 11.62
C PHE A 59 -3.31 -29.53 12.72
N VAL A 60 -2.32 -30.16 13.36
CA VAL A 60 -2.55 -31.10 14.46
C VAL A 60 -3.13 -30.40 15.69
N SER A 61 -2.74 -29.15 15.96
CA SER A 61 -3.31 -28.34 17.04
C SER A 61 -4.80 -28.10 16.84
N ALA A 62 -5.22 -27.74 15.62
CA ALA A 62 -6.63 -27.55 15.28
C ALA A 62 -7.39 -28.88 15.34
N LYS A 63 -6.82 -29.95 14.79
CA LYS A 63 -7.41 -31.30 14.77
C LYS A 63 -7.64 -31.87 16.18
N VAL A 64 -6.72 -31.63 17.11
CA VAL A 64 -6.71 -32.21 18.46
C VAL A 64 -7.28 -31.25 19.52
N GLY A 65 -7.66 -30.03 19.10
CA GLY A 65 -8.26 -29.03 19.99
C GLY A 65 -7.29 -28.52 21.06
N LEU A 66 -6.05 -28.20 20.67
CA LEU A 66 -5.12 -27.49 21.55
C LEU A 66 -5.56 -26.04 21.75
N THR A 67 -5.41 -25.53 22.96
CA THR A 67 -5.61 -24.12 23.26
C THR A 67 -4.53 -23.27 22.60
N VAL A 68 -4.81 -21.97 22.39
CA VAL A 68 -3.84 -21.01 21.84
C VAL A 68 -2.55 -20.99 22.67
N VAL A 69 -2.66 -21.14 23.98
CA VAL A 69 -1.50 -21.20 24.88
C VAL A 69 -0.65 -22.43 24.58
N GLU A 70 -1.25 -23.62 24.53
CA GLU A 70 -0.56 -24.90 24.23
C GLU A 70 0.11 -24.89 22.85
N GLN A 71 -0.60 -24.37 21.83
CA GLN A 71 -0.06 -24.20 20.49
C GLN A 71 1.14 -23.25 20.47
N ASN A 72 1.06 -22.13 21.18
CA ASN A 72 2.17 -21.19 21.30
C ASN A 72 3.37 -21.86 21.98
N ARG A 73 3.18 -22.72 22.98
CA ARG A 73 4.28 -23.46 23.63
C ARG A 73 5.02 -24.36 22.64
N LEU A 74 4.30 -25.11 21.81
CA LEU A 74 4.88 -25.96 20.77
C LEU A 74 5.66 -25.13 19.73
N HIS A 75 5.15 -23.95 19.37
CA HIS A 75 5.86 -23.04 18.47
C HIS A 75 7.11 -22.41 19.12
N THR A 76 7.05 -22.06 20.41
CA THR A 76 8.22 -21.59 21.18
C THR A 76 9.31 -22.67 21.21
N PHE A 77 8.96 -23.92 21.53
CA PHE A 77 9.91 -25.03 21.49
C PHE A 77 10.49 -25.23 20.08
N ARG A 78 9.67 -25.17 19.01
CA ARG A 78 10.14 -25.26 17.62
C ARG A 78 11.14 -24.15 17.27
N LEU A 79 10.93 -22.92 17.75
CA LEU A 79 11.84 -21.79 17.52
C LEU A 79 13.13 -21.94 18.32
N MET A 80 13.03 -22.33 19.60
CA MET A 80 14.17 -22.54 20.48
C MET A 80 15.07 -23.68 19.98
N SER A 81 14.48 -24.83 19.67
CA SER A 81 15.21 -25.96 19.05
C SER A 81 15.83 -25.59 17.71
N ASN A 82 15.20 -24.72 16.89
CA ASN A 82 15.81 -24.17 15.68
C ASN A 82 17.02 -23.29 15.97
N ALA A 83 16.94 -22.40 16.95
CA ALA A 83 18.04 -21.51 17.31
C ALA A 83 19.25 -22.31 17.82
N ILE A 84 19.02 -23.28 18.70
CA ILE A 84 20.07 -24.13 19.29
C ILE A 84 20.73 -25.01 18.22
N LEU A 85 19.94 -25.70 17.39
CA LEU A 85 20.49 -26.58 16.34
C LEU A 85 21.26 -25.82 15.25
N ASN A 86 20.96 -24.53 15.06
CA ASN A 86 21.69 -23.65 14.15
C ASN A 86 22.77 -22.81 14.84
N ARG A 87 23.13 -23.13 16.10
CA ARG A 87 24.17 -22.44 16.89
C ARG A 87 23.94 -20.93 17.04
N ARG A 88 22.68 -20.51 17.12
CA ARG A 88 22.26 -19.12 17.36
C ARG A 88 21.91 -18.83 18.82
N ALA A 89 21.78 -19.89 19.63
CA ALA A 89 21.52 -19.82 21.07
C ALA A 89 22.16 -21.03 21.76
N GLU A 90 22.59 -20.87 23.02
CA GLU A 90 23.15 -21.95 23.84
C GLU A 90 22.04 -22.71 24.59
N PRO A 91 22.12 -24.04 24.72
CA PRO A 91 21.10 -24.82 25.40
C PRO A 91 21.23 -24.73 26.93
N GLU A 92 20.12 -24.38 27.60
CA GLU A 92 20.02 -24.37 29.06
C GLU A 92 19.12 -25.51 29.57
N ARG A 93 19.49 -26.13 30.70
CA ARG A 93 18.74 -27.25 31.30
C ARG A 93 17.32 -26.85 31.70
N THR A 94 17.14 -25.67 32.27
CA THR A 94 15.84 -25.14 32.69
C THR A 94 14.87 -25.03 31.51
N ASN A 95 15.35 -24.50 30.38
CA ASN A 95 14.58 -24.39 29.13
C ASN A 95 14.28 -25.76 28.53
N LEU A 96 15.24 -26.69 28.55
CA LEU A 96 15.05 -28.05 28.04
C LEU A 96 13.96 -28.80 28.83
N LEU A 97 13.96 -28.71 30.16
CA LEU A 97 12.94 -29.36 30.99
C LEU A 97 11.54 -28.73 30.79
N ARG A 98 11.46 -27.42 30.56
CA ARG A 98 10.21 -26.73 30.18
C ARG A 98 9.69 -27.19 28.82
N ASP A 99 10.57 -27.33 27.85
CA ASP A 99 10.21 -27.75 26.51
C ASP A 99 9.85 -29.25 26.48
N ALA A 100 10.51 -30.07 27.29
CA ALA A 100 10.15 -31.47 27.52
C ALA A 100 8.77 -31.61 28.15
N LYS A 101 8.42 -30.72 29.10
CA LYS A 101 7.05 -30.63 29.64
C LYS A 101 6.05 -30.33 28.53
N THR A 102 6.35 -29.37 27.66
CA THR A 102 5.48 -29.03 26.52
C THR A 102 5.20 -30.26 25.63
N LEU A 103 6.23 -31.04 25.29
CA LEU A 103 6.05 -32.27 24.49
C LEU A 103 5.34 -33.39 25.26
N ALA A 104 5.60 -33.57 26.56
CA ALA A 104 4.95 -34.62 27.35
C ALA A 104 3.43 -34.41 27.43
N PHE A 105 2.98 -33.16 27.60
CA PHE A 105 1.56 -32.82 27.58
C PHE A 105 0.94 -32.91 26.18
N PHE A 106 1.72 -32.61 25.13
CA PHE A 106 1.26 -32.83 23.75
C PHE A 106 1.06 -34.32 23.45
N ILE A 107 1.99 -35.20 23.85
CA ILE A 107 1.86 -36.65 23.71
C ILE A 107 0.63 -37.15 24.48
N ARG A 108 0.37 -36.64 25.69
CA ARG A 108 -0.83 -37.00 26.48
C ARG A 108 -2.10 -36.67 25.72
N LYS A 109 -2.13 -35.51 25.06
CA LYS A 109 -3.28 -35.08 24.27
C LYS A 109 -3.47 -35.92 23.01
N LEU A 110 -2.39 -36.35 22.36
CA LEU A 110 -2.43 -37.18 21.16
C LEU A 110 -2.79 -38.65 21.42
N SER A 111 -2.21 -39.24 22.47
CA SER A 111 -2.35 -40.67 22.78
C SER A 111 -3.48 -40.97 23.77
N GLY A 112 -3.92 -39.99 24.55
CA GLY A 112 -4.84 -40.19 25.67
C GLY A 112 -4.20 -40.87 26.89
N GLU A 113 -2.90 -41.19 26.85
CA GLU A 113 -2.17 -41.83 27.94
C GLU A 113 -1.67 -40.82 28.97
N GLU A 114 -1.70 -41.18 30.26
CA GLU A 114 -1.17 -40.35 31.33
C GLU A 114 0.37 -40.28 31.30
N ILE A 115 0.93 -39.13 31.67
CA ILE A 115 2.38 -38.92 31.71
C ILE A 115 2.98 -39.82 32.81
N PRO A 116 4.00 -40.66 32.52
CA PRO A 116 4.62 -41.52 33.52
C PRO A 116 5.13 -40.73 34.73
N ALA A 117 4.89 -41.25 35.94
CA ALA A 117 5.22 -40.56 37.19
C ALA A 117 6.72 -40.22 37.33
N GLU A 118 7.60 -41.05 36.77
CA GLU A 118 9.05 -40.81 36.77
C GLU A 118 9.42 -39.59 35.94
N LEU A 119 8.91 -39.50 34.70
CA LEU A 119 9.07 -38.33 33.84
C LEU A 119 8.43 -37.09 34.48
N TYR A 120 7.20 -37.21 34.99
CA TYR A 120 6.45 -36.10 35.58
C TYR A 120 7.20 -35.44 36.76
N ARG A 121 7.96 -36.22 37.55
CA ARG A 121 8.82 -35.69 38.63
C ARG A 121 10.00 -34.86 38.15
N LEU A 122 10.48 -35.10 36.93
CA LEU A 122 11.59 -34.36 36.30
C LEU A 122 11.12 -33.04 35.67
N LEU A 123 9.83 -32.92 35.37
CA LEU A 123 9.26 -31.73 34.74
C LEU A 123 9.11 -30.57 35.74
N PRO A 124 9.32 -29.32 35.33
CA PRO A 124 9.23 -28.17 36.22
C PRO A 124 7.78 -27.95 36.72
N ARG A 125 7.63 -27.80 38.04
CA ARG A 125 6.34 -27.57 38.71
C ARG A 125 5.77 -26.19 38.40
N THR A 126 6.64 -25.19 38.33
CA THR A 126 6.32 -23.81 37.94
C THR A 126 6.84 -23.57 36.52
N ASP A 127 6.01 -22.97 35.66
CA ASP A 127 6.44 -22.52 34.33
C ASP A 127 7.32 -21.26 34.50
N ALA A 128 8.55 -21.45 34.97
CA ALA A 128 9.54 -20.37 35.03
C ALA A 128 9.81 -19.92 33.58
N THR A 129 9.46 -18.67 33.26
CA THR A 129 9.50 -18.04 31.92
C THR A 129 8.30 -18.30 30.99
N TYR A 130 7.09 -18.04 31.48
CA TYR A 130 6.30 -17.04 30.75
C TYR A 130 6.43 -15.77 31.56
N ILE A 131 7.08 -14.73 31.02
CA ILE A 131 6.92 -13.38 31.55
C ILE A 131 5.48 -13.00 31.22
N VAL A 132 4.54 -13.52 32.01
CA VAL A 132 3.22 -12.95 32.14
C VAL A 132 3.52 -11.65 32.87
N ALA A 133 3.53 -10.54 32.12
CA ALA A 133 3.40 -9.23 32.73
C ALA A 133 2.34 -9.33 33.84
N PRO A 134 2.53 -8.71 35.02
CA PRO A 134 1.56 -8.80 36.11
C PRO A 134 0.15 -8.63 35.53
N PRO A 135 -0.82 -9.48 35.90
CA PRO A 135 -2.11 -9.56 35.22
C PRO A 135 -2.72 -8.16 35.17
N ALA A 136 -2.81 -7.60 33.97
CA ALA A 136 -3.35 -6.26 33.78
C ALA A 136 -4.77 -6.23 34.36
N ARG A 137 -5.02 -5.36 35.33
CA ARG A 137 -6.32 -5.21 35.96
C ARG A 137 -7.34 -4.65 34.98
N LYS A 138 -6.89 -3.77 34.08
CA LYS A 138 -7.67 -3.16 33.01
C LYS A 138 -6.87 -3.23 31.71
N ARG A 139 -7.56 -3.50 30.60
CA ARG A 139 -7.01 -3.35 29.26
C ARG A 139 -7.76 -2.26 28.53
N VAL A 140 -7.01 -1.40 27.86
CA VAL A 140 -7.55 -0.34 26.99
C VAL A 140 -7.06 -0.62 25.58
N GLN A 141 -7.98 -0.71 24.62
CA GLN A 141 -7.66 -1.02 23.22
C GLN A 141 -6.74 0.03 22.59
N ARG A 142 -7.01 1.31 22.87
CA ARG A 142 -6.25 2.43 22.34
C ARG A 142 -6.27 3.60 23.32
N MET A 143 -5.11 4.25 23.47
CA MET A 143 -4.96 5.50 24.21
C MET A 143 -4.11 6.46 23.37
N ARG A 144 -4.64 7.64 23.07
CA ARG A 144 -3.89 8.70 22.39
C ARG A 144 -3.26 9.61 23.43
N VAL A 145 -1.95 9.80 23.33
CA VAL A 145 -1.15 10.51 24.34
C VAL A 145 -0.18 11.48 23.67
N CYS A 146 0.27 12.46 24.43
CA CYS A 146 1.28 13.43 24.03
C CYS A 146 2.58 13.16 24.82
N PHE A 147 3.68 12.91 24.11
CA PHE A 147 4.96 12.61 24.74
C PHE A 147 5.57 13.84 25.40
N GLN A 148 6.11 13.70 26.62
CA GLN A 148 6.75 14.79 27.35
C GLN A 148 8.28 14.60 27.42
N TYR A 149 8.71 13.48 27.98
CA TYR A 149 10.13 13.11 28.10
C TYR A 149 10.24 11.61 28.41
N ALA A 150 11.46 11.08 28.39
CA ALA A 150 11.76 9.70 28.75
C ALA A 150 12.91 9.64 29.76
N ASP A 151 12.91 8.61 30.59
CA ASP A 151 14.08 8.18 31.35
C ASP A 151 14.54 6.78 30.88
N GLU A 152 15.48 6.16 31.60
CA GLU A 152 16.01 4.83 31.25
C GLU A 152 14.96 3.70 31.29
N GLN A 153 13.83 3.90 31.98
CA GLN A 153 12.84 2.85 32.24
C GLN A 153 11.44 3.17 31.69
N TYR A 154 11.07 4.44 31.58
CA TYR A 154 9.71 4.88 31.28
C TYR A 154 9.66 6.04 30.29
N LEU A 155 8.58 6.07 29.51
CA LEU A 155 8.13 7.27 28.82
C LEU A 155 7.10 7.98 29.70
N TYR A 156 7.20 9.29 29.78
CA TYR A 156 6.24 10.14 30.48
C TYR A 156 5.37 10.85 29.46
N VAL A 157 4.07 10.62 29.56
CA VAL A 157 3.08 11.09 28.58
C VAL A 157 1.90 11.74 29.27
N THR A 158 1.20 12.64 28.59
CA THR A 158 -0.06 13.21 29.04
C THR A 158 -1.20 12.68 28.19
N GLY A 159 -2.31 12.29 28.80
CA GLY A 159 -3.54 12.00 28.06
C GLY A 159 -4.04 13.26 27.34
N LEU A 160 -4.67 13.09 26.19
CA LEU A 160 -5.36 14.20 25.50
C LEU A 160 -6.74 14.45 26.10
N ASP A 161 -7.43 13.38 26.51
CA ASP A 161 -8.82 13.43 26.98
C ASP A 161 -8.93 13.56 28.52
N ASP A 162 -7.81 13.42 29.24
CA ASP A 162 -7.75 13.46 30.70
C ASP A 162 -6.73 14.50 31.18
N ILE A 163 -7.19 15.48 31.96
CA ILE A 163 -6.33 16.47 32.61
C ILE A 163 -5.80 15.87 33.91
N ALA A 164 -4.64 15.22 33.85
CA ALA A 164 -3.93 14.72 35.02
C ALA A 164 -2.81 15.68 35.43
N GLU A 165 -2.69 15.98 36.73
CA GLU A 165 -1.60 16.81 37.27
C GLU A 165 -0.21 16.17 37.10
N GLN A 166 -0.16 14.83 36.99
CA GLN A 166 1.09 14.08 36.80
C GLN A 166 1.07 13.32 35.47
N PRO A 167 2.22 13.24 34.77
CA PRO A 167 2.32 12.45 33.55
C PRO A 167 2.12 10.96 33.83
N LEU A 168 1.41 10.29 32.93
CA LEU A 168 1.27 8.85 32.90
C LEU A 168 2.61 8.20 32.56
N ARG A 169 2.92 7.09 33.22
CA ARG A 169 4.15 6.32 32.99
C ARG A 169 3.88 5.16 32.04
N VAL A 170 4.70 5.04 31.01
CA VAL A 170 4.61 4.00 29.99
C VAL A 170 5.88 3.16 30.02
N ARG A 171 5.73 1.86 30.27
CA ARG A 171 6.82 0.89 30.18
C ARG A 171 7.03 0.50 28.72
N TYR A 172 8.25 0.67 28.23
CA TYR A 172 8.68 0.28 26.89
C TYR A 172 9.86 -0.68 26.96
N ASN A 173 10.28 -1.21 25.82
CA ASN A 173 11.38 -2.17 25.71
C ASN A 173 11.16 -3.46 26.53
N VAL A 174 9.91 -3.92 26.63
CA VAL A 174 9.52 -5.14 27.33
C VAL A 174 9.63 -6.33 26.38
N PRO A 175 10.45 -7.35 26.70
CA PRO A 175 10.66 -8.52 25.85
C PRO A 175 9.35 -9.18 25.43
N GLN A 176 9.23 -9.55 24.15
CA GLN A 176 8.04 -10.17 23.52
C GLN A 176 6.76 -9.31 23.50
N VAL A 177 6.74 -8.15 24.16
CA VAL A 177 5.58 -7.25 24.23
C VAL A 177 5.75 -6.07 23.30
N ASN A 178 6.79 -5.25 23.53
CA ASN A 178 7.01 -4.00 22.79
C ASN A 178 8.50 -3.65 22.60
N GLU A 179 9.40 -4.64 22.73
CA GLU A 179 10.85 -4.49 22.54
C GLU A 179 11.24 -3.94 21.16
N GLU A 180 10.42 -4.22 20.14
CA GLU A 180 10.67 -3.76 18.78
C GLU A 180 10.64 -2.23 18.65
N PHE A 181 10.05 -1.50 19.61
CA PHE A 181 9.92 -0.04 19.60
C PHE A 181 11.05 0.70 20.31
N ALA A 182 12.10 0.00 20.78
CA ALA A 182 13.24 0.64 21.44
C ALA A 182 13.88 1.76 20.59
N ASP A 183 13.93 1.58 19.26
CA ASP A 183 14.41 2.61 18.33
C ASP A 183 13.44 3.77 18.22
N THR A 184 12.13 3.51 18.07
CA THR A 184 11.09 4.55 18.08
C THR A 184 11.22 5.44 19.32
N CYS A 185 11.38 4.83 20.50
CA CYS A 185 11.44 5.57 21.77
C CYS A 185 12.63 6.54 21.86
N ARG A 186 13.74 6.27 21.14
CA ARG A 186 14.90 7.18 21.05
C ARG A 186 14.68 8.36 20.09
N LEU A 187 13.70 8.25 19.21
CA LEU A 187 13.40 9.24 18.17
C LEU A 187 12.26 10.20 18.56
N LEU A 188 11.59 9.97 19.70
CA LEU A 188 10.49 10.82 20.16
C LEU A 188 10.98 12.23 20.49
N TRP A 189 10.26 13.24 19.99
CA TRP A 189 10.44 14.63 20.37
C TRP A 189 9.34 15.07 21.32
N LYS A 190 9.64 16.07 22.15
CA LYS A 190 8.65 16.65 23.07
C LYS A 190 7.41 17.10 22.30
N HIS A 191 6.24 16.73 22.82
CA HIS A 191 4.91 16.97 22.25
C HIS A 191 4.53 16.13 21.03
N ALA A 192 5.34 15.12 20.67
CA ALA A 192 4.94 14.14 19.67
C ALA A 192 3.62 13.46 20.05
N GLN A 193 2.73 13.31 19.07
CA GLN A 193 1.49 12.56 19.23
C GLN A 193 1.80 11.07 19.17
N VAL A 194 1.26 10.28 20.08
CA VAL A 194 1.50 8.83 20.13
C VAL A 194 0.20 8.09 20.39
N ASN A 195 -0.10 7.09 19.54
CA ASN A 195 -1.12 6.09 19.84
C ASN A 195 -0.46 4.90 20.56
N LEU A 196 -0.96 4.58 21.75
CA LEU A 196 -0.64 3.37 22.50
C LEU A 196 -1.77 2.36 22.29
N LEU A 197 -1.46 1.18 21.74
CA LEU A 197 -2.48 0.15 21.45
C LEU A 197 -2.31 -1.08 22.35
N ASP A 198 -3.43 -1.73 22.64
CA ASP A 198 -3.54 -2.89 23.52
C ASP A 198 -2.80 -2.67 24.85
N VAL A 199 -3.19 -1.62 25.56
CA VAL A 199 -2.52 -1.13 26.78
C VAL A 199 -2.98 -1.90 28.00
N GLY A 200 -2.06 -2.65 28.60
CA GLY A 200 -2.25 -3.21 29.93
C GLY A 200 -1.99 -2.16 31.01
N ILE A 201 -2.91 -2.03 31.96
CA ILE A 201 -2.78 -1.13 33.11
C ILE A 201 -2.69 -1.98 34.38
N ASP A 202 -1.60 -1.79 35.14
CA ASP A 202 -1.42 -2.47 36.43
C ASP A 202 -2.01 -1.68 37.61
N ASP A 203 -1.93 -2.25 38.82
CA ASP A 203 -2.50 -1.65 40.04
C ASP A 203 -1.90 -0.29 40.42
N SER A 204 -0.69 0.01 39.93
CA SER A 204 -0.02 1.30 40.15
C SER A 204 -0.36 2.35 39.09
N GLY A 205 -1.22 2.00 38.12
CA GLY A 205 -1.55 2.85 36.97
C GLY A 205 -0.47 2.86 35.89
N LEU A 206 0.51 1.97 35.94
CA LEU A 206 1.59 1.90 34.95
C LEU A 206 1.06 1.26 33.66
N LEU A 207 1.36 1.90 32.53
CA LEU A 207 0.90 1.49 31.21
C LEU A 207 1.93 0.59 30.53
N THR A 208 1.52 -0.56 30.02
CA THR A 208 2.34 -1.44 29.18
C THR A 208 1.63 -1.69 27.85
N PRO A 209 1.92 -0.89 26.80
CA PRO A 209 1.30 -1.02 25.48
C PRO A 209 1.93 -2.15 24.67
N SER A 210 1.16 -2.76 23.77
CA SER A 210 1.70 -3.71 22.79
C SER A 210 2.23 -3.01 21.53
N PHE A 211 1.65 -1.87 21.17
CA PHE A 211 2.14 -1.03 20.07
C PHE A 211 2.34 0.42 20.52
N ILE A 212 3.38 1.04 19.98
CA ILE A 212 3.68 2.47 20.12
C ILE A 212 3.73 3.04 18.71
N VAL A 213 2.78 3.90 18.34
CA VAL A 213 2.64 4.48 16.99
C VAL A 213 2.89 5.99 17.09
N LEU A 214 3.95 6.47 16.45
CA LEU A 214 4.41 7.87 16.51
C LEU A 214 3.74 8.72 15.42
N GLU A 215 3.12 9.85 15.73
CA GLU A 215 2.41 10.70 14.77
C GLU A 215 1.40 9.89 13.95
N PRO A 216 0.37 9.30 14.59
CA PRO A 216 -0.58 8.40 13.94
C PRO A 216 -1.37 9.05 12.80
N ASP A 217 -1.49 10.38 12.77
CA ASP A 217 -2.22 11.08 11.72
C ASP A 217 -1.47 11.13 10.37
N PHE A 218 -0.16 10.90 10.38
CA PHE A 218 0.63 10.78 9.15
C PHE A 218 0.43 9.39 8.55
N LEU A 219 -0.59 9.21 7.71
CA LEU A 219 -0.90 7.92 7.11
C LEU A 219 0.16 7.50 6.09
N LEU A 220 0.65 6.25 6.19
CA LEU A 220 1.44 5.61 5.14
C LEU A 220 0.62 4.55 4.41
N ASP A 221 0.84 4.44 3.09
CA ASP A 221 0.27 3.35 2.31
C ASP A 221 0.91 2.02 2.71
N ILE A 222 0.07 1.02 2.98
CA ILE A 222 0.48 -0.34 3.33
C ILE A 222 1.42 -0.94 2.28
N SER A 223 1.14 -0.73 1.00
CA SER A 223 1.98 -1.22 -0.11
C SER A 223 3.38 -0.58 -0.08
N SER A 224 3.46 0.73 0.17
CA SER A 224 4.74 1.46 0.23
C SER A 224 5.60 1.00 1.42
N LEU A 225 4.96 0.73 2.57
CA LEU A 225 5.64 0.22 3.75
C LEU A 225 6.09 -1.24 3.58
N ALA A 226 5.26 -2.09 2.98
CA ALA A 226 5.61 -3.47 2.67
C ALA A 226 6.79 -3.56 1.69
N GLU A 227 6.85 -2.69 0.69
CA GLU A 227 7.97 -2.60 -0.26
C GLU A 227 9.30 -2.14 0.37
N CYS A 228 9.30 -1.72 1.63
CA CYS A 228 10.54 -1.48 2.37
C CYS A 228 11.23 -2.79 2.80
N TYR A 229 10.52 -3.92 2.84
CA TYR A 229 11.07 -5.23 3.15
C TYR A 229 11.71 -5.84 1.90
N ARG A 230 13.04 -5.78 1.84
CA ARG A 230 13.84 -6.24 0.71
C ARG A 230 14.72 -7.42 1.12
N ASP A 231 15.22 -8.16 0.14
CA ASP A 231 16.10 -9.32 0.37
C ASP A 231 17.36 -8.96 1.18
N TYR A 232 17.80 -7.70 1.10
CA TYR A 232 18.98 -7.17 1.75
C TYR A 232 18.73 -6.47 3.11
N GLY A 233 17.47 -6.28 3.53
CA GLY A 233 17.15 -5.53 4.74
C GLY A 233 15.80 -4.81 4.67
N HIS A 234 15.47 -4.08 5.73
CA HIS A 234 14.21 -3.35 5.90
C HIS A 234 14.44 -1.93 6.42
N HIS A 235 15.51 -1.29 5.94
CA HIS A 235 15.89 0.08 6.33
C HIS A 235 14.88 1.13 5.82
N PRO A 236 14.54 2.19 6.59
CA PRO A 236 13.60 3.26 6.19
C PRO A 236 14.03 3.98 4.90
N GLY A 237 15.33 4.01 4.60
CA GLY A 237 15.86 4.53 3.34
C GLY A 237 15.25 3.88 2.08
N ASN A 238 14.73 2.65 2.16
CA ASN A 238 14.01 2.01 1.06
C ASN A 238 12.72 2.77 0.69
N TYR A 239 12.02 3.37 1.66
CA TYR A 239 10.83 4.19 1.43
C TYR A 239 11.18 5.42 0.60
N PHE A 240 12.18 6.17 1.05
CA PHE A 240 12.63 7.40 0.38
C PHE A 240 13.19 7.15 -1.02
N LEU A 241 13.96 6.06 -1.18
CA LEU A 241 14.46 5.65 -2.49
C LEU A 241 13.30 5.31 -3.45
N SER A 242 12.35 4.50 -3.00
CA SER A 242 11.19 4.08 -3.82
C SER A 242 10.28 5.25 -4.18
N ARG A 243 10.19 6.27 -3.33
CA ARG A 243 9.43 7.50 -3.60
C ARG A 243 10.09 8.38 -4.65
N LEU A 244 11.43 8.44 -4.67
CA LEU A 244 12.19 9.25 -5.62
C LEU A 244 12.34 8.56 -6.97
N GLN A 245 12.45 7.23 -6.99
CA GLN A 245 12.63 6.48 -8.23
C GLN A 245 11.33 6.42 -9.04
N PRO A 246 11.39 6.70 -10.36
CA PRO A 246 10.23 6.52 -11.22
C PRO A 246 9.83 5.05 -11.25
N ILE A 247 8.53 4.78 -11.25
CA ILE A 247 8.04 3.43 -11.54
C ILE A 247 8.24 3.18 -13.04
N GLU A 248 9.07 2.20 -13.38
CA GLU A 248 9.19 1.76 -14.77
C GLU A 248 7.87 1.12 -15.23
N ASN A 249 7.36 1.55 -16.39
CA ASN A 249 6.23 0.90 -17.06
C ASN A 249 6.68 -0.43 -17.68
N ALA A 250 6.90 -1.41 -16.81
CA ALA A 250 7.44 -2.70 -17.14
C ALA A 250 6.36 -3.77 -17.31
N ARG A 251 6.68 -4.81 -18.09
CA ARG A 251 5.80 -5.97 -18.34
C ARG A 251 5.17 -6.56 -17.06
N PRO A 252 5.89 -6.73 -15.93
CA PRO A 252 5.30 -7.32 -14.72
C PRO A 252 4.20 -6.45 -14.08
N LEU A 253 4.32 -5.12 -14.14
CA LEU A 253 3.33 -4.20 -13.60
C LEU A 253 2.03 -4.27 -14.41
N LEU A 254 2.15 -4.22 -15.74
CA LEU A 254 1.03 -4.40 -16.66
C LEU A 254 0.33 -5.74 -16.46
N LEU A 255 1.10 -6.81 -16.32
CA LEU A 255 0.57 -8.15 -16.05
C LEU A 255 -0.21 -8.20 -14.73
N GLY A 256 0.27 -7.50 -13.69
CA GLY A 256 -0.44 -7.36 -12.42
C GLY A 256 -1.79 -6.65 -12.56
N ASN A 257 -1.82 -5.51 -13.23
CA ASN A 257 -3.04 -4.75 -13.47
C ASN A 257 -4.08 -5.56 -14.27
N ILE A 258 -3.63 -6.28 -15.30
CA ILE A 258 -4.49 -7.13 -16.12
C ILE A 258 -4.98 -8.36 -15.32
N ALA A 259 -4.14 -8.95 -14.48
CA ALA A 259 -4.55 -10.05 -13.61
C ALA A 259 -5.64 -9.61 -12.61
N ASN A 260 -5.59 -8.39 -12.08
CA ASN A 260 -6.63 -7.85 -11.21
C ASN A 260 -7.95 -7.73 -11.97
N LEU A 261 -7.91 -7.17 -13.18
CA LEU A 261 -9.08 -7.14 -14.07
C LEU A 261 -9.66 -8.54 -14.31
N PHE A 262 -8.82 -9.57 -14.50
CA PHE A 262 -9.31 -10.94 -14.67
C PHE A 262 -9.95 -11.52 -13.41
N LEU A 263 -9.40 -11.22 -12.23
CA LEU A 263 -10.02 -11.61 -10.97
C LEU A 263 -11.41 -11.00 -10.85
N ASP A 264 -11.54 -9.70 -11.12
CA ASP A 264 -12.82 -9.00 -11.11
C ASP A 264 -13.82 -9.68 -12.05
N GLU A 265 -13.45 -9.97 -13.30
CA GLU A 265 -14.33 -10.62 -14.27
C GLU A 265 -14.76 -12.03 -13.81
N TRP A 266 -13.87 -12.81 -13.19
CA TRP A 266 -14.19 -14.16 -12.69
C TRP A 266 -15.03 -14.18 -11.43
N ILE A 267 -14.82 -13.22 -10.52
CA ILE A 267 -15.67 -13.05 -9.33
C ILE A 267 -17.09 -12.68 -9.76
N HIS A 268 -17.22 -11.84 -10.78
CA HIS A 268 -18.49 -11.30 -11.26
C HIS A 268 -19.27 -12.21 -12.19
N ALA A 269 -18.63 -13.20 -12.83
CA ALA A 269 -19.32 -14.05 -13.79
C ALA A 269 -20.11 -15.19 -13.14
N ASP A 270 -21.35 -15.38 -13.60
CA ASP A 270 -22.17 -16.57 -13.29
C ASP A 270 -21.76 -17.80 -14.14
N GLY A 271 -20.89 -17.61 -15.13
CA GLY A 271 -20.44 -18.65 -16.05
C GLY A 271 -19.01 -18.42 -16.56
N GLU A 272 -18.67 -19.06 -17.69
CA GLU A 272 -17.35 -18.94 -18.30
C GLU A 272 -17.11 -17.53 -18.86
N VAL A 273 -15.97 -16.94 -18.48
CA VAL A 273 -15.52 -15.63 -18.96
C VAL A 273 -14.78 -15.77 -20.30
N ASP A 274 -15.07 -14.89 -21.25
CA ASP A 274 -14.38 -14.87 -22.55
C ASP A 274 -13.06 -14.10 -22.45
N TYR A 275 -11.94 -14.83 -22.48
CA TYR A 275 -10.59 -14.27 -22.46
C TYR A 275 -10.36 -13.15 -23.50
N ARG A 276 -10.91 -13.27 -24.73
CA ARG A 276 -10.71 -12.25 -25.77
C ARG A 276 -11.44 -10.97 -25.41
N LYS A 277 -12.64 -11.05 -24.83
CA LYS A 277 -13.38 -9.87 -24.35
C LYS A 277 -12.67 -9.22 -23.18
N SER A 278 -12.18 -9.98 -22.20
CA SER A 278 -11.43 -9.44 -21.06
C SER A 278 -10.13 -8.79 -21.52
N MET A 279 -9.42 -9.36 -22.48
CA MET A 279 -8.25 -8.72 -23.09
C MET A 279 -8.59 -7.42 -23.83
N GLN A 280 -9.71 -7.37 -24.55
CA GLN A 280 -10.18 -6.13 -25.18
C GLN A 280 -10.47 -5.04 -24.14
N LYS A 281 -11.08 -5.41 -23.00
CA LYS A 281 -11.26 -4.51 -21.85
C LYS A 281 -9.91 -4.01 -21.32
N ALA A 282 -8.93 -4.90 -21.12
CA ALA A 282 -7.58 -4.54 -20.70
C ALA A 282 -6.91 -3.52 -21.66
N PHE A 283 -7.04 -3.72 -22.98
CA PHE A 283 -6.49 -2.78 -23.97
C PHE A 283 -7.15 -1.39 -23.92
N ARG A 284 -8.46 -1.34 -23.66
CA ARG A 284 -9.18 -0.06 -23.51
C ARG A 284 -8.81 0.66 -22.21
N ARG A 285 -8.54 -0.09 -21.14
CA ARG A 285 -8.22 0.45 -19.82
C ARG A 285 -6.76 0.91 -19.70
N TYR A 286 -5.82 0.21 -20.34
CA TYR A 286 -4.38 0.50 -20.25
C TYR A 286 -3.71 0.81 -21.60
N PRO A 287 -4.29 1.69 -22.45
CA PRO A 287 -3.82 1.86 -23.81
C PRO A 287 -2.45 2.52 -23.89
N ILE A 288 -2.20 3.53 -23.06
CA ILE A 288 -0.94 4.27 -23.03
C ILE A 288 0.15 3.37 -22.45
N GLU A 289 -0.14 2.65 -21.37
CA GLU A 289 0.83 1.81 -20.67
C GLU A 289 1.25 0.63 -21.54
N LEU A 290 0.31 -0.04 -22.22
CA LEU A 290 0.64 -1.11 -23.17
C LEU A 290 1.46 -0.59 -24.35
N ALA A 291 1.15 0.60 -24.85
CA ALA A 291 1.90 1.23 -25.93
C ALA A 291 3.31 1.66 -25.54
N ALA A 292 3.45 2.26 -24.36
CA ALA A 292 4.70 2.83 -23.84
C ALA A 292 5.65 1.76 -23.29
N CYS A 293 5.19 0.53 -23.07
CA CYS A 293 6.02 -0.55 -22.56
C CYS A 293 7.12 -0.92 -23.57
N SER A 294 8.38 -0.66 -23.21
CA SER A 294 9.53 -0.92 -24.07
C SER A 294 9.71 -2.40 -24.39
N ASP A 295 9.41 -3.29 -23.44
CA ASP A 295 9.49 -4.74 -23.61
C ASP A 295 8.51 -5.25 -24.68
N LEU A 296 7.35 -4.61 -24.85
CA LEU A 296 6.34 -5.01 -25.85
C LEU A 296 6.69 -4.55 -27.27
N ARG A 297 7.82 -3.84 -27.46
CA ARG A 297 8.37 -3.54 -28.79
C ARG A 297 9.13 -4.72 -29.39
N ASP A 298 9.62 -5.62 -28.54
CA ASP A 298 10.27 -6.86 -28.94
C ASP A 298 9.22 -7.95 -29.18
N GLN A 299 9.26 -8.58 -30.35
CA GLN A 299 8.23 -9.52 -30.78
C GLN A 299 8.18 -10.81 -29.94
N GLU A 300 9.33 -11.26 -29.42
CA GLU A 300 9.40 -12.46 -28.58
C GLU A 300 8.84 -12.17 -27.19
N LYS A 301 9.24 -11.04 -26.59
CA LYS A 301 8.72 -10.59 -25.29
C LYS A 301 7.23 -10.25 -25.34
N GLU A 302 6.76 -9.66 -26.45
CA GLU A 302 5.34 -9.40 -26.69
C GLU A 302 4.54 -10.70 -26.73
N ARG A 303 5.02 -11.71 -27.45
CA ARG A 303 4.38 -13.04 -27.47
C ARG A 303 4.34 -13.65 -26.07
N GLN A 304 5.46 -13.65 -25.36
CA GLN A 304 5.54 -14.16 -23.99
C GLN A 304 4.58 -13.43 -23.04
N PHE A 305 4.41 -12.12 -23.20
CA PHE A 305 3.46 -11.35 -22.40
C PHE A 305 2.02 -11.85 -22.58
N PHE A 306 1.58 -12.12 -23.81
CA PHE A 306 0.24 -12.65 -24.05
C PHE A 306 0.07 -14.09 -23.55
N ASP A 307 1.11 -14.92 -23.71
CA ASP A 307 1.12 -16.28 -23.16
C ASP A 307 1.02 -16.24 -21.62
N ASP A 308 1.76 -15.33 -20.96
CA ASP A 308 1.67 -15.08 -19.52
C ASP A 308 0.26 -14.59 -19.13
N CYS A 309 -0.32 -13.61 -19.84
CA CYS A 309 -1.69 -13.14 -19.59
C CYS A 309 -2.71 -14.28 -19.65
N LYS A 310 -2.59 -15.18 -20.64
CA LYS A 310 -3.48 -16.33 -20.77
C LYS A 310 -3.29 -17.32 -19.59
N LEU A 311 -2.06 -17.58 -19.20
CA LEU A 311 -1.73 -18.40 -18.04
C LEU A 311 -2.40 -17.84 -16.76
N HIS A 312 -2.22 -16.55 -16.49
CA HIS A 312 -2.84 -15.89 -15.33
C HIS A 312 -4.37 -15.98 -15.36
N PHE A 313 -4.98 -15.77 -16.52
CA PHE A 313 -6.43 -15.90 -16.70
C PHE A 313 -6.94 -17.30 -16.35
N ASP A 314 -6.26 -18.34 -16.82
CA ASP A 314 -6.65 -19.74 -16.59
C ASP A 314 -6.44 -20.17 -15.13
N HIS A 315 -5.37 -19.71 -14.49
CA HIS A 315 -5.08 -19.98 -13.08
C HIS A 315 -6.05 -19.28 -12.11
N ILE A 316 -6.45 -18.05 -12.44
CA ILE A 316 -7.48 -17.33 -11.67
C ILE A 316 -8.80 -18.08 -11.76
N ARG A 317 -9.19 -18.53 -12.96
CA ARG A 317 -10.37 -19.37 -13.17
C ARG A 317 -10.34 -20.62 -12.27
N GLU A 318 -9.24 -21.37 -12.30
CA GLU A 318 -9.06 -22.57 -11.45
C GLU A 318 -9.22 -22.23 -9.97
N THR A 319 -8.60 -21.14 -9.51
CA THR A 319 -8.69 -20.72 -8.10
C THR A 319 -10.14 -20.37 -7.70
N VAL A 320 -10.85 -19.59 -8.52
CA VAL A 320 -12.23 -19.15 -8.22
C VAL A 320 -13.22 -20.31 -8.31
N HIS A 321 -13.08 -21.22 -9.28
CA HIS A 321 -14.03 -22.33 -9.48
C HIS A 321 -13.75 -23.57 -8.63
N GLU A 322 -12.49 -23.81 -8.26
CA GLU A 322 -12.11 -25.03 -7.54
C GLU A 322 -11.69 -24.69 -6.11
N THR A 323 -10.68 -23.83 -5.95
CA THR A 323 -10.05 -23.56 -4.64
C THR A 323 -10.98 -22.84 -3.66
N PHE A 324 -11.81 -21.89 -4.11
CA PHE A 324 -12.75 -21.18 -3.23
C PHE A 324 -13.76 -22.13 -2.57
N HIS A 325 -14.22 -23.12 -3.35
CA HIS A 325 -15.19 -24.13 -2.91
C HIS A 325 -14.54 -25.30 -2.17
N ALA A 326 -13.20 -25.36 -2.11
CA ALA A 326 -12.50 -26.42 -1.42
C ALA A 326 -12.67 -26.33 0.11
N PRO A 327 -12.76 -27.46 0.83
CA PRO A 327 -12.90 -27.46 2.28
C PRO A 327 -11.79 -26.67 2.98
N GLY A 328 -12.17 -25.72 3.85
CA GLY A 328 -11.25 -24.93 4.68
C GLY A 328 -10.97 -23.51 4.18
N TYR A 329 -11.31 -23.17 2.93
CA TYR A 329 -11.12 -21.82 2.38
C TYR A 329 -12.25 -20.85 2.71
N GLU A 330 -13.49 -21.32 2.90
CA GLU A 330 -14.65 -20.48 3.30
C GLU A 330 -14.76 -19.18 2.49
N LEU A 331 -14.48 -19.23 1.19
CA LEU A 331 -14.57 -18.11 0.27
C LEU A 331 -15.85 -18.18 -0.55
N ASP A 332 -16.64 -17.11 -0.52
CA ASP A 332 -17.87 -16.97 -1.30
C ASP A 332 -17.76 -15.81 -2.28
N LYS A 333 -17.73 -16.11 -3.58
CA LYS A 333 -17.68 -15.06 -4.62
C LYS A 333 -18.93 -14.18 -4.65
N THR A 334 -20.08 -14.65 -4.16
CA THR A 334 -21.33 -13.87 -4.16
C THR A 334 -21.38 -12.82 -3.06
N ASP A 335 -20.61 -13.01 -1.97
CA ASP A 335 -20.47 -12.05 -0.87
C ASP A 335 -19.21 -11.17 -1.02
N ALA A 336 -18.66 -11.09 -2.24
CA ALA A 336 -17.45 -10.36 -2.54
C ALA A 336 -17.64 -8.84 -2.48
N VAL A 337 -16.63 -8.17 -1.94
CA VAL A 337 -16.37 -6.75 -2.03
C VAL A 337 -15.02 -6.57 -2.74
N LEU A 338 -15.01 -5.84 -3.84
CA LEU A 338 -13.81 -5.60 -4.61
C LEU A 338 -13.21 -4.24 -4.32
N GLU A 339 -11.89 -4.20 -4.23
CA GLU A 339 -11.11 -2.99 -3.98
C GLU A 339 -11.54 -2.15 -2.75
N PRO A 340 -11.98 -2.72 -1.60
CA PRO A 340 -12.36 -1.91 -0.45
C PRO A 340 -11.15 -1.18 0.13
N ALA A 341 -11.35 0.09 0.49
CA ALA A 341 -10.32 0.93 1.09
C ALA A 341 -10.56 1.11 2.58
N TYR A 342 -9.47 1.27 3.33
CA TYR A 342 -9.48 1.46 4.77
C TYR A 342 -8.51 2.56 5.18
N ILE A 343 -8.95 3.39 6.13
CA ILE A 343 -8.12 4.37 6.84
C ILE A 343 -7.99 3.89 8.29
N CYS A 344 -6.76 3.67 8.73
CA CYS A 344 -6.45 3.19 10.08
C CYS A 344 -5.53 4.17 10.80
N GLU A 345 -6.13 5.22 11.36
CA GLU A 345 -5.40 6.19 12.17
C GLU A 345 -4.75 5.52 13.40
N ALA A 346 -5.34 4.46 13.96
CA ALA A 346 -4.76 3.76 15.10
C ALA A 346 -3.31 3.30 14.84
N LEU A 347 -3.03 2.83 13.62
CA LEU A 347 -1.69 2.41 13.18
C LEU A 347 -0.96 3.46 12.32
N GLY A 348 -1.64 4.55 11.96
CA GLY A 348 -1.18 5.52 10.98
C GLY A 348 -0.93 4.93 9.61
N LEU A 349 -1.88 4.12 9.13
CA LEU A 349 -1.82 3.40 7.86
C LEU A 349 -3.09 3.59 7.05
N GLN A 350 -2.97 3.49 5.73
CA GLN A 350 -4.09 3.32 4.81
C GLN A 350 -3.77 2.27 3.76
N GLY A 351 -4.81 1.70 3.16
CA GLY A 351 -4.60 0.74 2.08
C GLY A 351 -5.90 0.28 1.45
N ARG A 352 -5.74 -0.57 0.44
CA ARG A 352 -6.82 -1.11 -0.38
C ARG A 352 -6.57 -2.58 -0.64
N LEU A 353 -7.54 -3.42 -0.27
CA LEU A 353 -7.49 -4.86 -0.52
C LEU A 353 -7.97 -5.17 -1.92
N ASP A 354 -7.51 -6.25 -2.54
CA ASP A 354 -8.02 -6.66 -3.87
C ASP A 354 -9.42 -7.28 -3.73
N TYR A 355 -9.61 -8.19 -2.75
CA TYR A 355 -10.87 -8.87 -2.49
C TYR A 355 -11.11 -9.03 -0.98
N MET A 356 -12.37 -8.87 -0.57
CA MET A 356 -12.83 -9.06 0.81
C MET A 356 -14.24 -9.66 0.80
N GLN A 357 -14.59 -10.53 1.74
CA GLN A 357 -16.00 -10.86 1.99
C GLN A 357 -16.67 -9.77 2.82
N ARG A 358 -17.94 -9.49 2.55
CA ARG A 358 -18.69 -8.39 3.18
C ARG A 358 -18.71 -8.49 4.71
N ASP A 359 -18.75 -9.70 5.25
CA ASP A 359 -18.69 -9.96 6.70
C ASP A 359 -17.28 -9.82 7.32
N MET A 360 -16.27 -9.52 6.49
CA MET A 360 -14.86 -9.36 6.84
C MET A 360 -14.20 -10.61 7.45
N SER A 361 -14.80 -11.79 7.25
CA SER A 361 -14.27 -13.06 7.74
C SER A 361 -13.05 -13.53 6.95
N SER A 362 -12.99 -13.22 5.66
CA SER A 362 -11.95 -13.68 4.73
C SER A 362 -11.57 -12.60 3.72
N PHE A 363 -10.28 -12.48 3.39
CA PHE A 363 -9.81 -11.59 2.33
C PHE A 363 -8.64 -12.17 1.54
N ILE A 364 -8.43 -11.64 0.34
CA ILE A 364 -7.36 -12.06 -0.57
C ILE A 364 -6.55 -10.82 -0.99
N GLU A 365 -5.23 -10.94 -0.87
CA GLU A 365 -4.26 -10.05 -1.48
C GLU A 365 -3.58 -10.78 -2.64
N MET A 366 -3.60 -10.18 -3.84
CA MET A 366 -3.16 -10.82 -5.06
C MET A 366 -1.73 -10.40 -5.46
N LYS A 367 -0.97 -11.34 -6.04
CA LYS A 367 0.38 -11.12 -6.58
C LYS A 367 0.54 -11.83 -7.93
N SER A 368 0.88 -11.06 -8.97
CA SER A 368 1.19 -11.60 -10.31
C SER A 368 2.66 -12.04 -10.46
N GLY A 369 3.55 -11.54 -9.61
CA GLY A 369 4.98 -11.85 -9.65
C GLY A 369 5.32 -13.26 -9.17
N LYS A 370 6.60 -13.62 -9.30
CA LYS A 370 7.14 -14.85 -8.71
C LYS A 370 7.09 -14.79 -7.18
N ALA A 371 6.73 -15.93 -6.60
CA ALA A 371 6.92 -16.23 -5.19
C ALA A 371 8.40 -16.58 -4.93
N ASP A 372 8.74 -16.88 -3.67
CA ASP A 372 10.06 -17.40 -3.32
C ASP A 372 10.13 -18.89 -3.66
N GLU A 373 10.86 -19.23 -4.72
CA GLU A 373 11.10 -20.59 -5.21
C GLU A 373 12.43 -21.18 -4.66
N TYR A 374 13.23 -20.38 -3.95
CA TYR A 374 14.63 -20.70 -3.66
C TYR A 374 14.92 -20.92 -2.18
N ALA A 375 14.15 -20.31 -1.27
CA ALA A 375 14.35 -20.47 0.17
C ALA A 375 14.27 -21.94 0.62
N ILE A 376 13.35 -22.71 0.04
CA ILE A 376 13.17 -24.13 0.33
C ILE A 376 13.03 -24.88 -0.99
N ARG A 377 14.01 -25.74 -1.30
CA ARG A 377 14.02 -26.52 -2.55
C ARG A 377 12.74 -27.34 -2.69
N GLY A 378 12.02 -27.15 -3.79
CA GLY A 378 10.78 -27.86 -4.09
C GLY A 378 9.53 -27.29 -3.39
N LYS A 379 9.63 -26.13 -2.73
CA LYS A 379 8.51 -25.45 -2.10
C LYS A 379 8.41 -24.00 -2.59
N ILE A 380 7.19 -23.57 -2.86
CA ILE A 380 6.86 -22.18 -3.16
C ILE A 380 6.43 -21.49 -1.87
N GLU A 381 7.14 -20.44 -1.47
CA GLU A 381 6.87 -19.64 -0.28
C GLU A 381 6.50 -18.20 -0.66
N PRO A 382 5.57 -17.55 0.05
CA PRO A 382 5.34 -16.14 -0.19
C PRO A 382 6.56 -15.30 0.22
N LYS A 383 6.86 -14.29 -0.59
CA LYS A 383 7.91 -13.30 -0.28
C LYS A 383 7.59 -12.53 1.00
N GLU A 384 8.64 -12.05 1.67
CA GLU A 384 8.53 -11.35 2.96
C GLU A 384 7.68 -10.07 2.85
N ASN A 385 7.89 -9.23 1.84
CA ASN A 385 7.08 -8.04 1.58
C ASN A 385 5.58 -8.38 1.41
N ASN A 386 5.27 -9.43 0.65
CA ASN A 386 3.88 -9.86 0.43
C ASN A 386 3.23 -10.36 1.73
N LYS A 387 3.98 -11.07 2.58
CA LYS A 387 3.53 -11.48 3.92
C LYS A 387 3.26 -10.26 4.80
N VAL A 388 4.16 -9.26 4.78
CA VAL A 388 4.00 -8.00 5.54
C VAL A 388 2.74 -7.26 5.13
N GLN A 389 2.53 -7.05 3.83
CA GLN A 389 1.37 -6.33 3.32
C GLN A 389 0.05 -6.93 3.84
N MET A 390 -0.09 -8.24 3.72
CA MET A 390 -1.30 -8.94 4.18
C MET A 390 -1.44 -8.93 5.72
N LEU A 391 -0.33 -9.02 6.48
CA LEU A 391 -0.39 -8.88 7.95
C LEU A 391 -0.83 -7.48 8.38
N LEU A 392 -0.43 -6.44 7.65
CA LEU A 392 -0.87 -5.07 7.91
C LEU A 392 -2.38 -4.92 7.66
N TYR A 393 -2.93 -5.54 6.61
CA TYR A 393 -4.38 -5.56 6.41
C TYR A 393 -5.13 -6.27 7.54
N GLN A 394 -4.63 -7.41 8.03
CA GLN A 394 -5.22 -8.05 9.22
C GLN A 394 -5.21 -7.11 10.44
N ALA A 395 -4.11 -6.37 10.64
CA ALA A 395 -4.01 -5.41 11.73
C ALA A 395 -4.98 -4.22 11.56
N VAL A 396 -5.15 -3.71 10.33
CA VAL A 396 -6.15 -2.67 10.02
C VAL A 396 -7.56 -3.14 10.36
N LEU A 397 -7.95 -4.36 9.97
CA LEU A 397 -9.27 -4.89 10.30
C LEU A 397 -9.48 -5.03 11.81
N GLN A 398 -8.44 -5.38 12.57
CA GLN A 398 -8.52 -5.42 14.03
C GLN A 398 -8.75 -4.04 14.64
N TYR A 399 -7.95 -3.04 14.26
CA TYR A 399 -7.96 -1.74 14.95
C TYR A 399 -8.98 -0.74 14.38
N SER A 400 -9.40 -0.89 13.12
CA SER A 400 -10.46 -0.05 12.51
C SER A 400 -11.84 -0.71 12.58
N MET A 401 -11.93 -2.01 12.28
CA MET A 401 -13.22 -2.71 12.15
C MET A 401 -13.57 -3.59 13.35
N GLY A 402 -12.69 -3.67 14.37
CA GLY A 402 -12.91 -4.50 15.55
C GLY A 402 -12.84 -6.02 15.30
N MET A 403 -12.32 -6.43 14.13
CA MET A 403 -12.26 -7.83 13.72
C MET A 403 -11.07 -8.54 14.37
N ASP A 404 -11.35 -9.51 15.24
CA ASP A 404 -10.28 -10.30 15.86
C ASP A 404 -9.49 -11.06 14.79
N HIS A 405 -8.20 -10.71 14.65
CA HIS A 405 -7.31 -11.31 13.66
C HIS A 405 -7.21 -12.83 13.73
N ARG A 406 -7.56 -13.44 14.86
CA ARG A 406 -7.58 -14.91 15.03
C ARG A 406 -8.76 -15.56 14.31
N LYS A 407 -9.79 -14.77 13.99
CA LYS A 407 -10.99 -15.19 13.27
C LYS A 407 -10.94 -14.82 11.78
N VAL A 408 -10.15 -13.79 11.43
CA VAL A 408 -10.00 -13.35 10.04
C VAL A 408 -9.02 -14.24 9.27
N LYS A 409 -9.50 -14.82 8.17
CA LYS A 409 -8.69 -15.65 7.27
C LYS A 409 -8.08 -14.78 6.16
N ALA A 410 -6.76 -14.71 6.17
CA ALA A 410 -6.01 -13.91 5.20
C ALA A 410 -5.29 -14.81 4.20
N TYR A 411 -5.48 -14.52 2.91
CA TYR A 411 -4.92 -15.30 1.82
C TYR A 411 -4.03 -14.45 0.91
N LEU A 412 -2.93 -15.04 0.44
CA LEU A 412 -2.10 -14.51 -0.64
C LEU A 412 -2.32 -15.34 -1.89
N LEU A 413 -2.87 -14.74 -2.95
CA LEU A 413 -3.08 -15.39 -4.24
C LEU A 413 -1.93 -15.10 -5.20
N TYR A 414 -1.10 -16.11 -5.49
CA TYR A 414 -0.11 -16.02 -6.56
C TYR A 414 -0.68 -16.59 -7.85
N THR A 415 -1.13 -15.70 -8.73
CA THR A 415 -1.81 -16.06 -9.99
C THR A 415 -0.88 -16.72 -11.02
N ARG A 416 0.44 -16.71 -10.78
CA ARG A 416 1.42 -17.47 -11.56
C ARG A 416 1.43 -18.97 -11.25
N TYR A 417 1.01 -19.41 -10.06
CA TYR A 417 1.18 -20.79 -9.55
C TYR A 417 -0.12 -21.46 -9.04
N PRO A 418 -1.28 -21.07 -9.58
CA PRO A 418 -2.60 -21.06 -8.93
C PRO A 418 -2.60 -21.27 -7.40
N LEU A 419 -1.76 -20.52 -6.68
CA LEU A 419 -1.48 -20.79 -5.28
C LEU A 419 -2.22 -19.80 -4.39
N LEU A 420 -3.21 -20.28 -3.65
CA LEU A 420 -3.89 -19.53 -2.60
C LEU A 420 -3.30 -19.91 -1.23
N TYR A 421 -2.36 -19.09 -0.76
CA TYR A 421 -1.59 -19.36 0.45
C TYR A 421 -2.29 -18.77 1.69
N PRO A 422 -2.72 -19.59 2.67
CA PRO A 422 -3.22 -19.09 3.95
C PRO A 422 -2.05 -18.65 4.83
N ALA A 423 -2.07 -17.40 5.27
CA ALA A 423 -1.00 -16.90 6.10
C ALA A 423 -1.30 -16.99 7.60
N ARG A 424 -0.22 -16.94 8.37
CA ARG A 424 -0.29 -16.95 9.82
C ARG A 424 -0.12 -15.54 10.37
N PRO A 425 -1.01 -15.13 11.29
CA PRO A 425 -0.81 -13.96 12.13
C PRO A 425 0.58 -13.98 12.79
N SER A 426 1.33 -12.89 12.66
CA SER A 426 2.57 -12.69 13.42
C SER A 426 2.63 -11.25 13.92
N TRP A 427 2.11 -11.01 15.13
CA TRP A 427 2.05 -9.66 15.70
C TRP A 427 3.42 -9.08 16.02
N ALA A 428 4.42 -9.93 16.27
CA ALA A 428 5.81 -9.49 16.37
C ALA A 428 6.30 -8.90 15.03
N MET A 429 5.92 -9.51 13.90
CA MET A 429 6.23 -8.93 12.59
C MET A 429 5.49 -7.61 12.39
N VAL A 430 4.20 -7.53 12.74
CA VAL A 430 3.44 -6.27 12.68
C VAL A 430 4.14 -5.18 13.51
N ARG A 431 4.57 -5.46 14.75
CA ARG A 431 5.32 -4.49 15.57
C ARG A 431 6.61 -4.00 14.92
N ARG A 432 7.39 -4.90 14.30
CA ARG A 432 8.61 -4.51 13.55
C ARG A 432 8.28 -3.56 12.39
N VAL A 433 7.19 -3.84 11.68
CA VAL A 433 6.75 -3.03 10.55
C VAL A 433 6.24 -1.66 11.02
N ILE A 434 5.51 -1.60 12.13
CA ILE A 434 5.10 -0.32 12.74
C ILE A 434 6.30 0.47 13.27
N ASN A 435 7.32 -0.19 13.85
CA ASN A 435 8.56 0.49 14.23
C ASN A 435 9.28 1.07 13.00
N LEU A 436 9.31 0.34 11.87
CA LEU A 436 9.83 0.88 10.61
C LEU A 436 9.03 2.10 10.13
N ARG A 437 7.70 2.03 10.19
CA ARG A 437 6.81 3.17 9.89
C ARG A 437 7.11 4.38 10.76
N ASN A 438 7.27 4.20 12.07
CA ASN A 438 7.64 5.29 12.97
C ASN A 438 8.99 5.93 12.61
N ARG A 439 9.98 5.13 12.21
CA ARG A 439 11.29 5.64 11.76
C ARG A 439 11.15 6.48 10.48
N ILE A 440 10.32 6.04 9.52
CA ILE A 440 10.03 6.82 8.30
C ILE A 440 9.39 8.16 8.67
N VAL A 441 8.37 8.16 9.53
CA VAL A 441 7.67 9.38 9.94
C VAL A 441 8.60 10.33 10.73
N ALA A 442 9.47 9.79 11.58
CA ALA A 442 10.48 10.58 12.28
C ALA A 442 11.47 11.24 11.30
N ASP A 443 11.89 10.55 10.24
CA ASP A 443 12.76 11.14 9.21
C ASP A 443 12.06 12.25 8.41
N GLU A 444 10.79 12.07 8.04
CA GLU A 444 9.97 13.11 7.37
C GLU A 444 9.83 14.35 8.25
N PHE A 445 9.44 14.15 9.50
CA PHE A 445 9.32 15.22 10.49
C PHE A 445 10.65 15.92 10.70
N ALA A 446 11.77 15.19 10.79
CA ALA A 446 13.08 15.81 11.00
C ALA A 446 13.50 16.71 9.83
N VAL A 447 13.19 16.33 8.58
CA VAL A 447 13.43 17.18 7.39
C VAL A 447 12.56 18.44 7.47
N GLN A 448 11.26 18.26 7.73
CA GLN A 448 10.30 19.36 7.83
C GLN A 448 10.64 20.34 8.96
N LEU A 449 10.99 19.84 10.14
CA LEU A 449 11.33 20.63 11.33
C LEU A 449 12.61 21.44 11.13
N ARG A 450 13.68 20.80 10.63
CA ARG A 450 14.98 21.46 10.49
C ARG A 450 15.02 22.42 9.31
N ASN A 451 14.27 22.12 8.25
CA ASN A 451 14.13 22.95 7.06
C ASN A 451 15.48 23.48 6.52
N SER A 452 16.50 22.62 6.49
CA SER A 452 17.90 22.96 6.15
C SER A 452 18.41 22.11 4.97
N LEU A 453 19.18 22.75 4.09
CA LEU A 453 19.80 22.08 2.94
C LEU A 453 20.85 21.07 3.40
N GLU A 454 21.64 21.42 4.42
CA GLU A 454 22.71 20.59 4.97
C GLU A 454 22.13 19.31 5.59
N PHE A 455 21.04 19.44 6.36
CA PHE A 455 20.36 18.29 6.94
C PHE A 455 19.70 17.41 5.87
N THR A 456 19.05 18.02 4.88
CA THR A 456 18.47 17.30 3.75
C THR A 456 19.55 16.52 2.98
N ALA A 457 20.70 17.14 2.73
CA ALA A 457 21.84 16.50 2.10
C ALA A 457 22.34 15.31 2.92
N GLN A 458 22.47 15.46 4.25
CA GLN A 458 22.86 14.36 5.14
C GLN A 458 21.89 13.18 5.00
N LYS A 459 20.58 13.43 5.09
CA LYS A 459 19.55 12.39 5.01
C LYS A 459 19.54 11.67 3.66
N LEU A 460 19.65 12.41 2.55
CA LEU A 460 19.70 11.79 1.22
C LEU A 460 21.00 11.02 0.99
N ASN A 461 22.11 11.40 1.65
CA ASN A 461 23.37 10.65 1.63
C ASN A 461 23.29 9.28 2.34
N GLU A 462 22.35 9.10 3.27
CA GLU A 462 22.09 7.81 3.92
C GLU A 462 21.48 6.77 2.95
N ILE A 463 20.93 7.21 1.81
CA ILE A 463 20.37 6.33 0.78
C ILE A 463 21.50 5.78 -0.10
N ASN A 464 22.19 4.75 0.37
CA ASN A 464 23.26 4.08 -0.38
C ASN A 464 23.35 2.58 -0.04
N ALA A 465 23.98 1.80 -0.91
CA ALA A 465 24.04 0.34 -0.78
C ALA A 465 24.70 -0.13 0.53
N SER A 466 25.67 0.61 1.07
CA SER A 466 26.35 0.22 2.33
C SER A 466 25.46 0.35 3.56
N VAL A 467 24.55 1.32 3.56
CA VAL A 467 23.58 1.54 4.64
C VAL A 467 22.37 0.61 4.48
N LEU A 468 21.85 0.49 3.26
CA LEU A 468 20.62 -0.29 3.04
C LEU A 468 20.84 -1.80 3.15
N ASN A 469 22.05 -2.30 2.88
CA ASN A 469 22.39 -3.73 2.95
C ASN A 469 22.61 -4.23 4.39
N GLU A 470 21.57 -4.16 5.21
CA GLU A 470 21.59 -4.57 6.63
C GLU A 470 21.97 -6.05 6.81
N ARG A 471 21.72 -6.90 5.81
CA ARG A 471 22.07 -8.34 5.84
C ARG A 471 23.48 -8.65 5.33
N GLY A 472 24.23 -7.65 4.87
CA GLY A 472 25.60 -7.84 4.38
C GLY A 472 25.68 -8.77 3.16
N LEU A 473 24.67 -8.75 2.28
CA LEU A 473 24.66 -9.55 1.07
C LEU A 473 25.85 -9.19 0.17
N SER A 474 26.41 -10.21 -0.49
CA SER A 474 27.55 -10.07 -1.41
C SER A 474 27.43 -11.09 -2.55
N GLY A 475 28.30 -10.97 -3.56
CA GLY A 475 28.33 -11.86 -4.72
C GLY A 475 27.38 -11.42 -5.85
N ARG A 476 27.21 -12.28 -6.86
CA ARG A 476 26.53 -11.93 -8.13
C ARG A 476 25.11 -11.42 -7.94
N PHE A 477 24.32 -12.04 -7.07
CA PHE A 477 22.94 -11.60 -6.82
C PHE A 477 22.89 -10.15 -6.34
N TRP A 478 23.76 -9.80 -5.38
CA TRP A 478 23.87 -8.45 -4.86
C TRP A 478 24.47 -7.48 -5.87
N GLU A 479 25.70 -7.75 -6.33
CA GLU A 479 26.49 -6.82 -7.14
C GLU A 479 25.89 -6.57 -8.53
N THR A 480 25.19 -7.56 -9.12
CA THR A 480 24.62 -7.44 -10.46
C THR A 480 23.16 -7.02 -10.48
N TYR A 481 22.34 -7.41 -9.49
CA TYR A 481 20.88 -7.24 -9.57
C TYR A 481 20.29 -6.27 -8.54
N LEU A 482 20.84 -6.20 -7.32
CA LEU A 482 20.24 -5.40 -6.23
C LEU A 482 20.98 -4.08 -6.00
N ARG A 483 22.31 -4.11 -5.90
CA ARG A 483 23.13 -2.93 -5.64
C ARG A 483 23.01 -1.83 -6.71
N PRO A 484 23.00 -2.14 -8.03
CA PRO A 484 23.04 -1.09 -9.05
C PRO A 484 21.86 -0.13 -8.99
N SER A 485 20.64 -0.60 -8.69
CA SER A 485 19.47 0.27 -8.61
C SER A 485 19.53 1.22 -7.40
N ILE A 486 20.18 0.81 -6.31
CA ILE A 486 20.39 1.64 -5.12
C ILE A 486 21.45 2.71 -5.41
N ASP A 487 22.64 2.28 -5.86
CA ASP A 487 23.79 3.17 -6.07
C ASP A 487 23.53 4.18 -7.19
N GLN A 488 22.67 3.86 -8.17
CA GLN A 488 22.33 4.78 -9.26
C GLN A 488 21.80 6.13 -8.76
N PHE A 489 21.04 6.15 -7.67
CA PHE A 489 20.55 7.40 -7.08
C PHE A 489 21.71 8.27 -6.61
N GLN A 490 22.62 7.71 -5.80
CA GLN A 490 23.80 8.42 -5.29
C GLN A 490 24.74 8.88 -6.39
N VAL A 491 25.00 8.03 -7.38
CA VAL A 491 25.86 8.38 -8.52
C VAL A 491 25.30 9.59 -9.26
N LYS A 492 23.98 9.64 -9.48
CA LYS A 492 23.33 10.77 -10.14
C LYS A 492 23.36 12.04 -9.27
N LEU A 493 23.11 11.92 -7.96
CA LEU A 493 23.12 13.06 -7.04
C LEU A 493 24.52 13.68 -6.92
N GLN A 494 25.55 12.83 -6.87
CA GLN A 494 26.94 13.27 -6.77
C GLN A 494 27.47 13.94 -8.04
N ARG A 495 26.87 13.66 -9.21
CA ARG A 495 27.23 14.32 -10.48
C ARG A 495 26.72 15.76 -10.58
N LEU A 496 25.74 16.14 -9.76
CA LEU A 496 25.23 17.50 -9.74
C LEU A 496 26.29 18.48 -9.23
N SER A 497 26.35 19.66 -9.86
CA SER A 497 27.12 20.81 -9.39
C SER A 497 26.57 21.35 -8.05
N ASP A 498 27.32 22.21 -7.37
CA ASP A 498 26.89 22.80 -6.10
C ASP A 498 25.54 23.53 -6.20
N LEU A 499 25.34 24.32 -7.28
CA LEU A 499 24.07 25.01 -7.52
C LEU A 499 22.92 24.02 -7.75
N GLU A 500 23.14 22.98 -8.55
CA GLU A 500 22.13 21.97 -8.86
C GLU A 500 21.74 21.16 -7.61
N ARG A 501 22.71 20.84 -6.75
CA ARG A 501 22.44 20.17 -5.45
C ARG A 501 21.62 21.07 -4.53
N LYS A 502 21.98 22.36 -4.41
CA LYS A 502 21.22 23.33 -3.62
C LYS A 502 19.79 23.45 -4.09
N TYR A 503 19.58 23.53 -5.41
CA TYR A 503 18.24 23.53 -6.01
C TYR A 503 17.47 22.25 -5.68
N PHE A 504 18.09 21.08 -5.85
CA PHE A 504 17.47 19.79 -5.54
C PHE A 504 17.07 19.69 -4.07
N TYR A 505 17.97 20.02 -3.13
CA TYR A 505 17.70 19.93 -1.69
C TYR A 505 16.64 20.94 -1.25
N ALA A 506 16.64 22.14 -1.80
CA ALA A 506 15.64 23.17 -1.49
C ALA A 506 14.23 22.70 -1.87
N LEU A 507 14.07 22.16 -3.09
CA LEU A 507 12.79 21.64 -3.54
C LEU A 507 12.39 20.36 -2.82
N TYR A 508 13.31 19.43 -2.55
CA TYR A 508 13.00 18.22 -1.78
C TYR A 508 12.44 18.58 -0.40
N ASN A 509 13.09 19.53 0.28
CA ASN A 509 12.67 20.02 1.57
C ASN A 509 11.29 20.72 1.50
N PHE A 510 11.08 21.58 0.50
CA PHE A 510 9.78 22.23 0.25
C PHE A 510 8.65 21.21 0.05
N ILE A 511 8.85 20.25 -0.84
CA ILE A 511 7.86 19.20 -1.13
C ILE A 511 7.56 18.36 0.13
N THR A 512 8.60 18.03 0.91
CA THR A 512 8.45 17.24 2.14
C THR A 512 7.67 18.00 3.21
N LYS A 513 7.94 19.30 3.37
CA LYS A 513 7.18 20.16 4.27
C LYS A 513 5.71 20.25 3.84
N GLU A 514 5.46 20.48 2.55
CA GLU A 514 4.11 20.58 2.01
C GLU A 514 3.33 19.27 2.17
N LEU A 515 3.98 18.12 1.91
CA LEU A 515 3.39 16.80 2.14
C LEU A 515 3.02 16.60 3.62
N TYR A 516 3.91 16.96 4.54
CA TYR A 516 3.65 16.81 5.97
C TYR A 516 2.47 17.67 6.42
N THR A 517 2.42 18.94 5.99
CA THR A 517 1.30 19.84 6.25
C THR A 517 0.00 19.34 5.61
N ALA A 518 0.04 18.83 4.39
CA ALA A 518 -1.14 18.27 3.70
C ALA A 518 -1.70 17.01 4.38
N LYS A 519 -0.87 16.26 5.11
CA LYS A 519 -1.31 15.07 5.87
C LYS A 519 -1.82 15.42 7.26
N SER A 520 -1.00 16.09 8.05
CA SER A 520 -1.24 16.31 9.48
C SER A 520 -1.90 17.66 9.81
N GLY A 521 -2.02 18.56 8.84
CA GLY A 521 -2.61 19.90 8.98
C GLY A 521 -1.58 21.02 9.23
N ASP A 522 -1.99 22.26 8.95
CA ASP A 522 -1.22 23.47 9.26
C ASP A 522 -1.59 24.03 10.64
N VAL A 523 -0.59 24.32 11.46
CA VAL A 523 -0.74 24.91 12.79
C VAL A 523 -1.11 26.41 12.71
N ASN A 524 -0.83 27.07 11.59
CA ASN A 524 -1.06 28.51 11.41
C ASN A 524 -2.43 28.88 10.85
N TYR A 525 -3.25 27.89 10.49
CA TYR A 525 -4.59 28.12 9.96
C TYR A 525 -5.62 28.00 11.08
N GLU A 526 -6.58 28.93 11.16
CA GLU A 526 -7.72 28.82 12.07
C GLU A 526 -8.68 27.74 11.53
N GLY A 527 -8.40 26.47 11.87
CA GLY A 527 -9.18 25.29 11.48
C GLY A 527 -8.33 24.03 11.31
N ARG A 528 -8.92 22.84 11.41
CA ARG A 528 -8.23 21.57 11.13
C ARG A 528 -8.16 21.36 9.62
N THR A 529 -6.96 21.48 9.05
CA THR A 529 -6.69 21.29 7.62
C THR A 529 -5.95 19.97 7.37
N GLY A 530 -5.84 19.54 6.11
CA GLY A 530 -5.13 18.33 5.71
C GLY A 530 -5.94 17.04 5.86
N SER A 531 -5.34 15.92 5.46
CA SER A 531 -5.99 14.60 5.39
C SER A 531 -6.56 14.15 6.75
N ALA A 532 -5.88 14.50 7.83
CA ALA A 532 -6.29 14.14 9.18
C ALA A 532 -7.59 14.81 9.65
N ALA A 533 -8.01 15.90 9.00
CA ALA A 533 -9.30 16.54 9.27
C ALA A 533 -10.48 15.56 9.13
N LEU A 534 -10.35 14.52 8.29
CA LEU A 534 -11.36 13.48 8.12
C LEU A 534 -11.73 12.73 9.42
N TRP A 535 -10.84 12.65 10.41
CA TRP A 535 -11.14 12.02 11.71
C TRP A 535 -10.87 12.91 12.91
N LEU A 536 -10.11 13.98 12.74
CA LEU A 536 -9.89 14.96 13.78
C LEU A 536 -11.04 15.96 13.85
N SER A 537 -11.56 16.46 12.73
CA SER A 537 -12.67 17.43 12.79
C SER A 537 -13.93 16.78 13.35
N THR A 538 -14.59 17.49 14.26
CA THR A 538 -15.90 17.08 14.77
C THR A 538 -16.92 17.11 13.65
N PHE A 539 -18.01 16.36 13.81
CA PHE A 539 -19.09 16.37 12.84
C PHE A 539 -19.67 17.78 12.63
N THR A 540 -19.86 18.54 13.70
CA THR A 540 -20.35 19.92 13.65
C THR A 540 -19.42 20.82 12.84
N GLU A 541 -18.11 20.79 13.11
CA GLU A 541 -17.12 21.58 12.36
C GLU A 541 -17.17 21.27 10.85
N LYS A 542 -17.35 19.98 10.48
CA LYS A 542 -17.44 19.59 9.06
C LYS A 542 -18.72 20.07 8.39
N CYS A 543 -19.85 20.07 9.10
CA CYS A 543 -21.10 20.62 8.57
C CYS A 543 -21.00 22.14 8.42
N GLU A 544 -20.43 22.84 9.40
CA GLU A 544 -20.22 24.29 9.37
C GLU A 544 -19.24 24.74 8.27
N SER A 545 -18.29 23.88 7.88
CA SER A 545 -17.37 24.17 6.77
C SER A 545 -17.84 23.65 5.41
N GLY A 546 -18.94 22.89 5.36
CA GLY A 546 -19.45 22.27 4.14
C GLY A 546 -18.57 21.13 3.60
N GLU A 547 -17.73 20.52 4.44
CA GLU A 547 -16.75 19.47 4.05
C GLU A 547 -17.32 18.04 4.11
N ILE A 548 -18.57 17.89 4.55
CA ILE A 548 -19.29 16.61 4.57
C ILE A 548 -20.71 16.77 4.04
N LEU A 549 -21.14 15.82 3.20
CA LEU A 549 -22.56 15.59 2.90
C LEU A 549 -22.99 14.32 3.66
N CYS A 550 -24.02 14.40 4.48
CA CYS A 550 -24.47 13.29 5.33
C CYS A 550 -25.97 13.02 5.21
N ASP A 551 -26.43 11.97 5.89
CA ASP A 551 -27.82 11.51 5.89
C ASP A 551 -28.35 11.22 4.48
N LEU A 552 -27.43 10.91 3.57
CA LEU A 552 -27.71 10.64 2.18
C LEU A 552 -28.45 9.31 2.05
N ARG A 553 -29.58 9.34 1.33
CA ARG A 553 -30.40 8.15 1.08
C ARG A 553 -30.24 7.72 -0.36
N MET A 554 -29.94 6.44 -0.55
CA MET A 554 -29.75 5.90 -1.90
C MET A 554 -31.07 5.93 -2.67
N THR A 555 -31.05 6.52 -3.86
CA THR A 555 -32.20 6.56 -4.78
C THR A 555 -32.02 5.65 -5.97
N ASP A 556 -30.79 5.48 -6.45
CA ASP A 556 -30.44 4.57 -7.52
C ASP A 556 -29.10 3.88 -7.26
N ASN A 557 -29.03 2.58 -7.54
CA ASN A 557 -27.83 1.78 -7.38
C ASN A 557 -27.45 1.11 -8.70
N ASN A 558 -26.54 1.77 -9.42
CA ASN A 558 -25.95 1.30 -10.66
C ASN A 558 -24.47 0.89 -10.43
N ALA A 559 -24.13 0.44 -9.21
CA ALA A 559 -22.76 0.07 -8.85
C ALA A 559 -22.23 -1.14 -9.63
N ALA A 560 -23.12 -1.99 -10.13
CA ALA A 560 -22.83 -3.16 -10.96
C ALA A 560 -22.54 -2.83 -12.43
N ASN A 561 -22.65 -1.56 -12.85
CA ASN A 561 -22.42 -1.17 -14.24
C ASN A 561 -20.95 -1.35 -14.64
N GLU A 562 -20.69 -2.13 -15.68
CA GLU A 562 -19.33 -2.47 -16.14
C GLU A 562 -18.52 -1.27 -16.64
N HIS A 563 -19.18 -0.21 -17.10
CA HIS A 563 -18.51 0.95 -17.69
C HIS A 563 -18.66 2.21 -16.85
N LYS A 564 -19.77 2.30 -16.11
CA LYS A 564 -20.24 3.52 -15.48
C LYS A 564 -20.80 3.24 -14.09
N ALA A 565 -20.05 2.49 -13.26
CA ALA A 565 -20.47 2.12 -11.91
C ALA A 565 -20.79 3.35 -11.05
N SER A 566 -22.07 3.62 -10.81
CA SER A 566 -22.51 4.85 -10.16
C SER A 566 -23.55 4.58 -9.09
N ILE A 567 -23.62 5.47 -8.10
CA ILE A 567 -24.69 5.45 -7.09
C ILE A 567 -25.23 6.87 -6.98
N THR A 568 -26.55 6.99 -6.95
CA THR A 568 -27.23 8.26 -6.74
C THR A 568 -27.87 8.28 -5.36
N PHE A 569 -27.70 9.41 -4.67
CA PHE A 569 -28.28 9.66 -3.37
C PHE A 569 -29.11 10.94 -3.40
N ALA A 570 -30.24 10.91 -2.70
CA ALA A 570 -30.98 12.10 -2.34
C ALA A 570 -30.26 12.85 -1.21
N ILE A 571 -30.11 14.15 -1.40
CA ILE A 571 -29.67 15.11 -0.38
C ILE A 571 -30.91 15.57 0.38
N PRO A 572 -30.98 15.39 1.71
CA PRO A 572 -32.17 15.77 2.47
C PRO A 572 -32.46 17.28 2.38
N VAL A 573 -33.72 17.66 2.16
CA VAL A 573 -34.14 19.07 2.02
C VAL A 573 -33.92 19.87 3.32
N ALA A 574 -33.95 19.21 4.47
CA ALA A 574 -33.72 19.81 5.79
C ALA A 574 -32.22 19.96 6.16
N SER A 575 -31.30 19.61 5.27
CA SER A 575 -29.86 19.67 5.55
C SER A 575 -29.30 21.10 5.58
N TYR A 576 -30.09 22.10 5.18
CA TYR A 576 -29.65 23.50 5.12
C TYR A 576 -30.65 24.38 5.88
N ASP A 577 -30.68 24.26 7.21
CA ASP A 577 -31.16 25.37 8.04
C ASP A 577 -30.29 26.60 7.73
N GLU A 578 -30.83 27.82 7.88
CA GLU A 578 -30.15 29.09 7.52
C GLU A 578 -28.77 29.31 8.17
N GLU A 579 -28.38 28.45 9.12
CA GLU A 579 -27.08 28.46 9.83
C GLU A 579 -26.03 27.48 9.27
N GLN A 580 -26.35 26.57 8.33
CA GLN A 580 -25.38 25.62 7.76
C GLN A 580 -24.72 26.15 6.48
N ALA A 581 -23.40 25.99 6.35
CA ALA A 581 -22.67 26.43 5.16
C ALA A 581 -23.04 25.61 3.93
N LEU A 582 -22.99 26.26 2.77
CA LEU A 582 -23.16 25.58 1.49
C LEU A 582 -22.06 24.51 1.32
N PRO A 583 -22.38 23.32 0.77
CA PRO A 583 -21.39 22.27 0.60
C PRO A 583 -20.24 22.72 -0.29
N ASN A 584 -19.01 22.45 0.13
CA ASN A 584 -17.79 22.75 -0.61
C ASN A 584 -17.45 21.59 -1.57
N PHE A 585 -18.41 21.17 -2.40
CA PHE A 585 -18.24 20.08 -3.37
C PHE A 585 -18.55 20.54 -4.79
N ARG A 586 -17.85 19.93 -5.76
CA ARG A 586 -17.98 20.22 -7.19
C ARG A 586 -17.95 18.93 -8.00
N GLN A 587 -18.56 18.99 -9.18
CA GLN A 587 -18.45 17.92 -10.16
C GLN A 587 -16.97 17.65 -10.49
N GLY A 588 -16.60 16.38 -10.47
CA GLY A 588 -15.24 15.89 -10.67
C GLY A 588 -14.43 15.71 -9.39
N ASP A 589 -14.85 16.28 -8.25
CA ASP A 589 -14.13 16.15 -6.99
C ASP A 589 -14.00 14.68 -6.58
N ALA A 590 -12.82 14.31 -6.08
CA ALA A 590 -12.54 12.99 -5.58
C ALA A 590 -13.10 12.85 -4.17
N VAL A 591 -13.86 11.78 -3.93
CA VAL A 591 -14.57 11.61 -2.66
C VAL A 591 -14.43 10.21 -2.08
N VAL A 592 -14.60 10.13 -0.77
CA VAL A 592 -14.82 8.90 -0.01
C VAL A 592 -16.30 8.78 0.34
N LEU A 593 -16.87 7.60 0.12
CA LEU A 593 -18.24 7.23 0.43
C LEU A 593 -18.22 6.12 1.49
N TYR A 594 -19.01 6.27 2.55
CA TYR A 594 -19.12 5.27 3.60
C TYR A 594 -20.49 5.31 4.29
N GLU A 595 -20.88 4.21 4.93
CA GLU A 595 -22.11 4.15 5.73
C GLU A 595 -21.98 4.97 7.01
N ARG A 596 -22.98 5.80 7.30
CA ARG A 596 -23.06 6.61 8.50
C ARG A 596 -24.45 6.47 9.15
N ASN A 597 -24.62 5.43 9.95
CA ASN A 597 -25.89 5.11 10.58
C ASN A 597 -25.97 5.59 12.03
N VAL A 598 -24.83 5.76 12.70
CA VAL A 598 -24.75 6.30 14.05
C VAL A 598 -23.72 7.42 14.15
N THR A 599 -23.82 8.26 15.19
CA THR A 599 -22.96 9.44 15.34
C THR A 599 -21.47 9.12 15.38
N ALA A 600 -21.09 7.95 15.91
CA ALA A 600 -19.71 7.49 15.98
C ALA A 600 -19.11 7.02 14.63
N ASP A 601 -19.94 6.78 13.61
CA ASP A 601 -19.48 6.32 12.30
C ASP A 601 -18.69 7.40 11.56
N ASN A 602 -17.49 7.07 11.09
CA ASN A 602 -16.62 7.93 10.30
C ASN A 602 -15.69 7.09 9.41
N VAL A 603 -14.83 7.76 8.63
CA VAL A 603 -13.89 7.11 7.71
C VAL A 603 -12.95 6.08 8.35
N THR A 604 -12.67 6.15 9.65
CA THR A 604 -11.69 5.27 10.32
C THR A 604 -12.28 3.97 10.85
N ASN A 605 -13.60 3.87 10.95
CA ASN A 605 -14.31 2.69 11.49
C ASN A 605 -15.34 2.09 10.51
N LYS A 606 -15.27 2.52 9.24
CA LYS A 606 -16.09 2.01 8.15
C LYS A 606 -15.23 1.57 6.98
N MET A 607 -15.82 0.68 6.19
CA MET A 607 -15.34 0.40 4.84
C MET A 607 -15.61 1.63 3.96
N ILE A 608 -14.61 2.03 3.17
CA ILE A 608 -14.70 3.20 2.31
C ILE A 608 -14.70 2.78 0.84
N PHE A 609 -15.58 3.40 0.07
CA PHE A 609 -15.57 3.39 -1.38
C PHE A 609 -15.04 4.71 -1.90
N LYS A 610 -14.06 4.65 -2.79
CA LYS A 610 -13.49 5.84 -3.42
C LYS A 610 -14.16 6.08 -4.77
N GLY A 611 -14.43 7.34 -5.07
CA GLY A 611 -15.11 7.75 -6.29
C GLY A 611 -14.82 9.18 -6.68
N ASN A 612 -15.60 9.67 -7.64
CA ASN A 612 -15.65 11.04 -8.06
C ASN A 612 -17.11 11.49 -8.21
N ILE A 613 -17.40 12.75 -7.90
CA ILE A 613 -18.73 13.32 -8.09
C ILE A 613 -19.01 13.44 -9.59
N GLU A 614 -20.02 12.73 -10.08
CA GLU A 614 -20.46 12.79 -11.47
C GLU A 614 -21.53 13.85 -11.69
N ILE A 615 -22.49 13.96 -10.78
CA ILE A 615 -23.56 14.96 -10.80
C ILE A 615 -23.73 15.48 -9.37
N LEU A 616 -23.90 16.79 -9.23
CA LEU A 616 -24.25 17.43 -7.97
C LEU A 616 -25.33 18.48 -8.25
N THR A 617 -26.47 18.33 -7.59
CA THR A 617 -27.59 19.29 -7.61
C THR A 617 -27.99 19.62 -6.17
N GLU A 618 -28.98 20.49 -5.98
CA GLU A 618 -29.52 20.80 -4.65
C GLU A 618 -30.23 19.60 -3.98
N GLN A 619 -30.70 18.63 -4.78
CA GLN A 619 -31.54 17.51 -4.30
C GLN A 619 -30.84 16.16 -4.38
N GLU A 620 -29.81 16.03 -5.22
CA GLU A 620 -29.19 14.75 -5.52
C GLU A 620 -27.68 14.88 -5.77
N ILE A 621 -26.95 13.85 -5.35
CA ILE A 621 -25.55 13.63 -5.67
C ILE A 621 -25.38 12.26 -6.32
N CYS A 622 -24.70 12.22 -7.46
CA CYS A 622 -24.30 10.99 -8.14
C CYS A 622 -22.79 10.80 -8.04
N ILE A 623 -22.36 9.64 -7.55
CA ILE A 623 -20.95 9.30 -7.36
C ILE A 623 -20.58 8.19 -8.33
N ARG A 624 -19.56 8.43 -9.16
CA ARG A 624 -18.90 7.43 -9.99
C ARG A 624 -17.88 6.68 -9.14
N LEU A 625 -18.09 5.39 -8.90
CA LEU A 625 -17.18 4.54 -8.15
C LEU A 625 -15.91 4.27 -8.97
N ARG A 626 -14.75 4.16 -8.29
CA ARG A 626 -13.50 3.72 -8.93
C ARG A 626 -13.49 2.22 -9.25
N ALA A 627 -14.22 1.44 -8.46
CA ALA A 627 -14.35 -0.01 -8.61
C ALA A 627 -15.83 -0.40 -8.69
N THR A 628 -16.19 -1.13 -9.74
CA THR A 628 -17.52 -1.72 -9.92
C THR A 628 -17.81 -2.71 -8.79
N GLN A 629 -19.03 -2.70 -8.27
CA GLN A 629 -19.51 -3.62 -7.24
C GLN A 629 -20.72 -4.39 -7.79
N GLN A 630 -20.54 -5.66 -8.20
CA GLN A 630 -21.68 -6.48 -8.62
C GLN A 630 -22.57 -6.88 -7.46
N ASN A 631 -21.98 -7.11 -6.28
CA ASN A 631 -22.74 -7.39 -5.09
C ASN A 631 -23.39 -6.10 -4.59
N ILE A 632 -24.65 -5.88 -4.97
CA ILE A 632 -25.43 -4.70 -4.59
C ILE A 632 -25.58 -4.60 -3.07
N SER A 633 -25.54 -5.72 -2.34
CA SER A 633 -25.67 -5.74 -0.87
C SER A 633 -24.47 -5.15 -0.12
N VAL A 634 -23.36 -4.88 -0.83
CA VAL A 634 -22.21 -4.14 -0.31
C VAL A 634 -22.57 -2.70 0.07
N LEU A 635 -23.61 -2.16 -0.58
CA LEU A 635 -24.17 -0.85 -0.30
C LEU A 635 -25.65 -1.02 0.04
N PRO A 636 -26.00 -1.27 1.32
CA PRO A 636 -27.38 -1.50 1.72
C PRO A 636 -28.28 -0.27 1.44
N ALA A 637 -29.38 -0.49 0.70
CA ALA A 637 -30.30 0.57 0.30
C ALA A 637 -30.96 1.31 1.49
N ASP A 638 -31.19 0.60 2.59
CA ASP A 638 -31.82 1.15 3.80
C ASP A 638 -30.83 1.91 4.71
N SER A 639 -29.55 1.95 4.36
CA SER A 639 -28.51 2.63 5.13
C SER A 639 -28.47 4.13 4.82
N LEU A 640 -27.91 4.89 5.74
CA LEU A 640 -27.53 6.28 5.53
C LEU A 640 -26.05 6.36 5.14
N TYR A 641 -25.72 7.34 4.30
CA TYR A 641 -24.38 7.51 3.77
C TYR A 641 -23.82 8.90 4.04
N ALA A 642 -22.50 8.96 4.08
CA ALA A 642 -21.75 10.20 4.12
C ALA A 642 -20.70 10.24 3.01
N VAL A 643 -20.44 11.46 2.53
CA VAL A 643 -19.47 11.78 1.48
C VAL A 643 -18.55 12.89 1.99
N GLU A 644 -17.25 12.66 1.89
CA GLU A 644 -16.19 13.63 2.22
C GLU A 644 -15.13 13.65 1.11
N HIS A 645 -14.28 14.68 1.07
CA HIS A 645 -13.18 14.76 0.09
C HIS A 645 -12.12 13.66 0.30
N ASP A 646 -11.67 13.05 -0.79
CA ASP A 646 -10.55 12.10 -0.80
C ASP A 646 -9.23 12.84 -1.03
N VAL A 647 -8.31 12.78 -0.06
CA VAL A 647 -6.99 13.38 -0.20
C VAL A 647 -6.00 12.38 -0.80
N MET A 648 -5.41 12.73 -1.94
CA MET A 648 -4.47 11.85 -2.65
C MET A 648 -3.02 12.36 -2.61
N ASP A 649 -2.08 11.45 -2.35
CA ASP A 649 -0.64 11.71 -2.39
C ASP A 649 -0.06 11.76 -3.82
N THR A 650 -0.86 11.46 -4.84
CA THR A 650 -0.43 11.31 -6.24
C THR A 650 0.30 12.54 -6.77
N THR A 651 -0.16 13.74 -6.40
CA THR A 651 0.47 15.02 -6.78
C THR A 651 1.90 15.13 -6.24
N PHE A 652 2.11 14.82 -4.95
CA PHE A 652 3.43 14.87 -4.33
C PHE A 652 4.40 13.87 -4.93
N ARG A 653 3.91 12.67 -5.26
CA ARG A 653 4.72 11.65 -5.95
C ARG A 653 5.24 12.18 -7.30
N GLY A 654 4.40 12.88 -8.06
CA GLY A 654 4.81 13.54 -9.30
C GLY A 654 5.92 14.57 -9.10
N MET A 655 5.87 15.34 -8.01
CA MET A 655 6.91 16.33 -7.67
C MET A 655 8.25 15.66 -7.33
N TYR A 656 8.25 14.58 -6.53
CA TYR A 656 9.47 13.81 -6.25
C TYR A 656 10.06 13.16 -7.50
N HIS A 657 9.22 12.60 -8.39
CA HIS A 657 9.68 12.10 -9.68
C HIS A 657 10.28 13.21 -10.56
N GLY A 658 9.72 14.43 -10.49
CA GLY A 658 10.27 15.62 -11.14
C GLY A 658 11.70 15.92 -10.71
N LEU A 659 12.02 15.76 -9.43
CA LEU A 659 13.38 15.89 -8.91
C LEU A 659 14.33 14.83 -9.49
N TYR A 660 13.87 13.57 -9.55
CA TYR A 660 14.68 12.50 -10.16
C TYR A 660 14.89 12.72 -11.66
N ALA A 661 13.87 13.23 -12.37
CA ALA A 661 13.96 13.60 -13.78
C ALA A 661 14.94 14.76 -14.00
N PHE A 662 14.90 15.80 -13.15
CA PHE A 662 15.88 16.89 -13.16
C PHE A 662 17.31 16.37 -13.00
N MET A 663 17.53 15.50 -12.00
CA MET A 663 18.83 14.89 -11.74
C MET A 663 19.30 14.01 -12.91
N SER A 664 18.37 13.37 -13.62
CA SER A 664 18.65 12.51 -14.77
C SER A 664 18.78 13.26 -16.11
N ALA A 665 18.45 14.55 -16.15
CA ALA A 665 18.52 15.35 -17.36
C ALA A 665 19.96 15.56 -17.86
N THR A 666 20.11 16.02 -19.10
CA THR A 666 21.43 16.42 -19.63
C THR A 666 21.91 17.70 -18.94
N GLN A 667 23.23 17.93 -18.88
CA GLN A 667 23.80 19.16 -18.33
C GLN A 667 23.19 20.40 -19.00
N SER A 668 23.14 20.42 -20.34
CA SER A 668 22.57 21.53 -21.11
C SER A 668 21.09 21.82 -20.77
N ARG A 669 20.30 20.79 -20.43
CA ARG A 669 18.90 20.95 -20.00
C ARG A 669 18.82 21.50 -18.57
N ARG A 670 19.66 21.04 -17.65
CA ARG A 670 19.74 21.61 -16.29
C ARG A 670 20.21 23.06 -16.31
N ASP A 671 21.23 23.37 -17.11
CA ASP A 671 21.73 24.73 -17.30
C ASP A 671 20.63 25.66 -17.82
N LEU A 672 19.82 25.19 -18.79
CA LEU A 672 18.69 25.93 -19.31
C LEU A 672 17.62 26.17 -18.21
N LEU A 673 17.25 25.13 -17.45
CA LEU A 673 16.23 25.22 -16.40
C LEU A 673 16.66 26.12 -15.22
N LEU A 674 17.97 26.18 -14.94
CA LEU A 674 18.55 27.03 -13.90
C LEU A 674 19.08 28.37 -14.43
N SER A 675 18.72 28.73 -15.66
CA SER A 675 19.14 29.99 -16.31
C SER A 675 20.66 30.20 -16.36
N GLN A 676 21.45 29.11 -16.38
CA GLN A 676 22.90 29.11 -16.61
C GLN A 676 23.24 29.13 -18.12
N ARG A 677 22.24 28.89 -18.98
CA ARG A 677 22.33 28.99 -20.44
C ARG A 677 21.11 29.69 -21.01
N GLU A 678 21.31 30.60 -21.95
CA GLU A 678 20.21 31.25 -22.69
C GLU A 678 19.49 30.27 -23.65
N PRO A 679 18.17 30.41 -23.84
CA PRO A 679 17.43 29.67 -24.86
C PRO A 679 17.89 30.06 -26.27
N ARG A 680 17.94 29.08 -27.17
CA ARG A 680 18.36 29.25 -28.56
C ARG A 680 17.17 29.45 -29.49
N PHE A 681 17.42 30.22 -30.55
CA PHE A 681 16.46 30.50 -31.60
C PHE A 681 17.09 30.34 -32.98
N ASP A 682 16.32 29.80 -33.93
CA ASP A 682 16.70 29.73 -35.34
C ASP A 682 16.55 31.11 -36.00
N LYS A 683 17.70 31.76 -36.22
CA LYS A 683 17.79 33.07 -36.87
C LYS A 683 17.36 33.07 -38.34
N SER A 684 17.23 31.89 -38.97
CA SER A 684 16.75 31.80 -40.36
C SER A 684 15.31 32.33 -40.52
N LEU A 685 14.54 32.38 -39.43
CA LEU A 685 13.17 32.87 -39.41
C LEU A 685 13.05 34.38 -39.10
N ASP A 686 14.14 35.07 -38.76
CA ASP A 686 14.11 36.48 -38.31
C ASP A 686 13.45 37.41 -39.33
N ALA A 687 13.79 37.28 -40.62
CA ALA A 687 13.18 38.07 -41.69
C ALA A 687 11.68 37.84 -41.78
N ARG A 688 11.24 36.57 -41.72
CA ARG A 688 9.80 36.21 -41.76
C ARG A 688 9.05 36.70 -40.52
N ILE A 689 9.71 36.72 -39.36
CA ILE A 689 9.14 37.25 -38.11
C ILE A 689 8.95 38.77 -38.22
N ALA A 690 9.91 39.48 -38.81
CA ALA A 690 9.82 40.92 -39.03
C ALA A 690 8.72 41.28 -40.06
N ASP A 691 8.59 40.49 -41.11
CA ASP A 691 7.62 40.68 -42.20
C ASP A 691 6.22 40.12 -41.90
N ALA A 692 5.98 39.59 -40.70
CA ALA A 692 4.71 38.98 -40.33
C ALA A 692 3.55 39.99 -40.42
N SER A 693 2.48 39.61 -41.12
CA SER A 693 1.31 40.46 -41.40
C SER A 693 0.50 40.85 -40.17
N ASP A 694 0.58 40.05 -39.11
CA ASP A 694 -0.19 40.23 -37.87
C ASP A 694 0.56 39.63 -36.67
N ASP A 695 0.13 40.02 -35.47
CA ASP A 695 0.77 39.62 -34.23
C ASP A 695 0.71 38.12 -33.95
N PHE A 696 -0.36 37.42 -34.34
CA PHE A 696 -0.49 35.99 -34.08
C PHE A 696 0.41 35.18 -35.02
N THR A 697 0.51 35.58 -36.29
CA THR A 697 1.48 35.02 -37.23
C THR A 697 2.91 35.26 -36.72
N ARG A 698 3.21 36.47 -36.23
CA ARG A 698 4.51 36.80 -35.64
C ARG A 698 4.83 35.94 -34.42
N VAL A 699 3.86 35.73 -33.53
CA VAL A 699 3.99 34.85 -32.35
C VAL A 699 4.25 33.40 -32.78
N ALA A 700 3.49 32.89 -33.74
CA ALA A 700 3.67 31.51 -34.22
C ALA A 700 5.05 31.30 -34.86
N LEU A 701 5.57 32.28 -35.62
CA LEU A 701 6.93 32.22 -36.17
C LEU A 701 8.01 32.30 -35.09
N LYS A 702 7.83 33.12 -34.05
CA LYS A 702 8.75 33.17 -32.90
C LYS A 702 8.77 31.85 -32.13
N ALA A 703 7.61 31.25 -31.91
CA ALA A 703 7.50 29.93 -31.29
C ALA A 703 8.17 28.86 -32.16
N LYS A 704 8.00 28.93 -33.49
CA LYS A 704 8.68 28.04 -34.45
C LYS A 704 10.19 28.17 -34.42
N ALA A 705 10.70 29.40 -34.24
CA ALA A 705 12.13 29.66 -34.17
C ALA A 705 12.75 29.13 -32.87
N ALA A 706 11.97 28.97 -31.80
CA ALA A 706 12.50 28.51 -30.51
C ALA A 706 12.97 27.05 -30.58
N GLN A 707 14.23 26.82 -30.23
CA GLN A 707 14.82 25.47 -30.16
C GLN A 707 14.77 24.88 -28.74
N ASP A 708 14.53 25.72 -27.73
CA ASP A 708 14.54 25.35 -26.31
C ASP A 708 13.16 25.62 -25.66
N TYR A 709 12.78 26.89 -25.47
CA TYR A 709 11.43 27.28 -25.03
C TYR A 709 11.04 28.66 -25.57
N PHE A 710 9.73 28.91 -25.62
CA PHE A 710 9.15 30.22 -25.94
C PHE A 710 8.11 30.60 -24.88
N LEU A 711 8.21 31.81 -24.32
CA LEU A 711 7.28 32.31 -23.32
C LEU A 711 6.33 33.32 -23.95
N LEU A 712 5.06 32.95 -24.06
CA LEU A 712 4.00 33.85 -24.50
C LEU A 712 3.37 34.57 -23.31
N VAL A 713 3.68 35.85 -23.15
CA VAL A 713 3.09 36.71 -22.13
C VAL A 713 1.97 37.54 -22.75
N GLY A 714 0.76 37.42 -22.22
CA GLY A 714 -0.38 38.19 -22.69
C GLY A 714 -1.39 38.45 -21.57
N PRO A 715 -1.87 39.68 -21.37
CA PRO A 715 -2.95 39.99 -20.43
C PRO A 715 -4.22 39.13 -20.63
N PRO A 716 -5.16 39.11 -19.66
CA PRO A 716 -6.47 38.51 -19.85
C PRO A 716 -7.16 39.08 -21.10
N GLY A 717 -7.82 38.22 -21.89
CA GLY A 717 -8.57 38.63 -23.09
C GLY A 717 -7.77 38.79 -24.38
N THR A 718 -6.43 38.70 -24.39
CA THR A 718 -5.62 38.91 -25.61
C THR A 718 -5.60 37.73 -26.60
N GLY A 719 -6.51 36.77 -26.47
CA GLY A 719 -6.61 35.64 -27.41
C GLY A 719 -5.46 34.64 -27.38
N LYS A 720 -4.78 34.46 -26.23
CA LYS A 720 -3.66 33.49 -26.07
C LYS A 720 -4.04 32.09 -26.55
N THR A 721 -5.20 31.57 -26.10
CA THR A 721 -5.65 30.22 -26.46
C THR A 721 -6.42 30.22 -27.79
N SER A 722 -7.44 31.06 -27.91
CA SER A 722 -8.35 31.08 -29.06
C SER A 722 -7.70 31.51 -30.38
N CYS A 723 -6.63 32.32 -30.33
CA CYS A 723 -5.95 32.83 -31.52
C CYS A 723 -4.48 32.38 -31.58
N ALA A 724 -3.66 32.66 -30.56
CA ALA A 724 -2.22 32.43 -30.64
C ALA A 724 -1.87 30.94 -30.64
N LEU A 725 -2.39 30.16 -29.69
CA LEU A 725 -2.22 28.70 -29.65
C LEU A 725 -2.78 28.04 -30.89
N LYS A 726 -4.00 28.41 -31.30
CA LYS A 726 -4.61 27.96 -32.55
C LYS A 726 -3.66 28.15 -33.74
N LYS A 727 -3.09 29.36 -33.90
CA LYS A 727 -2.18 29.71 -34.99
C LYS A 727 -0.85 28.94 -34.92
N MET A 728 -0.33 28.70 -33.71
CA MET A 728 0.85 27.86 -33.51
C MET A 728 0.59 26.43 -33.97
N VAL A 729 -0.53 25.83 -33.57
CA VAL A 729 -0.90 24.47 -33.98
C VAL A 729 -1.12 24.39 -35.49
N GLU A 730 -1.85 25.34 -36.09
CA GLU A 730 -2.02 25.45 -37.55
C GLU A 730 -0.69 25.44 -38.30
N MET A 731 0.31 26.15 -37.78
CA MET A 731 1.63 26.26 -38.42
C MET A 731 2.49 25.01 -38.22
N PHE A 732 2.46 24.42 -37.02
CA PHE A 732 3.31 23.28 -36.68
C PHE A 732 2.77 21.97 -37.27
N HIS A 733 1.44 21.82 -37.35
CA HIS A 733 0.80 20.63 -37.91
C HIS A 733 1.03 20.46 -39.42
N GLN A 734 1.41 21.52 -40.14
CA GLN A 734 1.79 21.43 -41.56
C GLN A 734 3.06 20.58 -41.78
N GLU A 735 3.89 20.42 -40.75
CA GLU A 735 5.07 19.58 -40.80
C GLU A 735 4.70 18.17 -40.36
N LYS A 736 4.64 17.23 -41.32
CA LYS A 736 4.22 15.84 -41.05
C LYS A 736 5.07 15.09 -40.02
N SER A 737 6.28 15.56 -39.73
CA SER A 737 7.18 15.00 -38.71
C SER A 737 6.95 15.56 -37.31
N THR A 738 6.14 16.62 -37.17
CA THR A 738 5.98 17.34 -35.91
C THR A 738 4.83 16.75 -35.11
N GLN A 739 5.12 16.37 -33.87
CA GLN A 739 4.15 15.89 -32.91
C GLN A 739 3.96 16.96 -31.83
N ILE A 740 2.70 17.24 -31.47
CA ILE A 740 2.36 18.36 -30.58
C ILE A 740 1.68 17.78 -29.34
N LEU A 741 2.24 18.05 -28.16
CA LEU A 741 1.62 17.77 -26.87
C LEU A 741 1.17 19.09 -26.24
N LEU A 742 -0.13 19.22 -25.99
CA LEU A 742 -0.73 20.39 -25.37
C LEU A 742 -1.13 20.04 -23.94
N LEU A 743 -0.61 20.79 -22.98
CA LEU A 743 -0.84 20.56 -21.56
C LEU A 743 -1.38 21.84 -20.92
N SER A 744 -2.25 21.66 -19.92
CA SER A 744 -2.67 22.75 -19.02
C SER A 744 -2.87 22.20 -17.62
N TYR A 745 -2.85 23.10 -16.64
CA TYR A 745 -3.01 22.74 -15.23
C TYR A 745 -4.44 22.30 -14.90
N THR A 746 -5.45 22.87 -15.57
CA THR A 746 -6.87 22.57 -15.28
C THR A 746 -7.58 21.94 -16.47
N ASN A 747 -8.48 21.00 -16.19
CA ASN A 747 -9.30 20.33 -17.21
C ASN A 747 -10.07 21.30 -18.10
N ARG A 748 -10.67 22.33 -17.50
CA ARG A 748 -11.37 23.42 -18.21
C ARG A 748 -10.47 24.15 -19.20
N ALA A 749 -9.22 24.42 -18.83
CA ALA A 749 -8.28 25.06 -19.75
C ALA A 749 -7.87 24.12 -20.89
N VAL A 750 -7.83 22.81 -20.67
CA VAL A 750 -7.67 21.82 -21.75
C VAL A 750 -8.91 21.79 -22.64
N ASP A 751 -10.13 21.91 -22.10
CA ASP A 751 -11.37 21.99 -22.91
C ASP A 751 -11.38 23.24 -23.81
N GLU A 752 -10.90 24.38 -23.31
CA GLU A 752 -10.72 25.59 -24.13
C GLU A 752 -9.66 25.39 -25.24
N ILE A 753 -8.64 24.55 -25.00
CA ILE A 753 -7.70 24.15 -26.04
C ILE A 753 -8.43 23.29 -27.08
N CYS A 754 -9.17 22.26 -26.67
CA CYS A 754 -9.96 21.40 -27.57
C CYS A 754 -10.88 22.23 -28.46
N LYS A 755 -11.62 23.18 -27.86
CA LYS A 755 -12.45 24.15 -28.58
C LYS A 755 -11.70 24.88 -29.68
N ALA A 756 -10.51 25.41 -29.35
CA ALA A 756 -9.67 26.13 -30.30
C ALA A 756 -9.18 25.23 -31.44
N LEU A 757 -8.86 23.96 -31.16
CA LEU A 757 -8.46 22.97 -32.15
C LEU A 757 -9.59 22.61 -33.12
N THR A 758 -10.81 22.37 -32.63
CA THR A 758 -12.00 22.11 -33.48
C THR A 758 -12.32 23.27 -34.43
N ALA A 759 -11.89 24.49 -34.11
CA ALA A 759 -12.09 25.65 -34.96
C ALA A 759 -11.03 25.79 -36.09
N ILE A 760 -10.03 24.91 -36.17
CA ILE A 760 -8.99 24.92 -37.20
C ILE A 760 -9.53 24.34 -38.51
N SER A 761 -9.20 24.97 -39.64
CA SER A 761 -9.54 24.49 -40.98
C SER A 761 -8.28 24.41 -41.87
N PRO A 762 -7.99 23.24 -42.50
CA PRO A 762 -8.73 21.98 -42.43
C PRO A 762 -8.69 21.35 -41.03
N VAL A 763 -9.67 20.49 -40.72
CA VAL A 763 -9.83 19.88 -39.39
C VAL A 763 -8.54 19.17 -38.98
N VAL A 764 -8.07 19.48 -37.77
CA VAL A 764 -6.92 18.82 -37.14
C VAL A 764 -7.45 17.71 -36.25
N ASP A 765 -6.95 16.50 -36.47
CA ASP A 765 -7.25 15.35 -35.63
C ASP A 765 -6.43 15.42 -34.33
N PHE A 766 -7.07 15.17 -33.18
CA PHE A 766 -6.41 15.23 -31.87
C PHE A 766 -7.03 14.26 -30.88
N ILE A 767 -6.22 13.86 -29.91
CA ILE A 767 -6.62 12.97 -28.82
C ILE A 767 -6.60 13.78 -27.52
N ARG A 768 -7.70 13.74 -26.75
CA ARG A 768 -7.78 14.28 -25.40
C ARG A 768 -7.46 13.18 -24.37
N VAL A 769 -6.43 13.41 -23.57
CA VAL A 769 -6.09 12.55 -22.43
C VAL A 769 -6.85 13.03 -21.20
N GLY A 770 -7.57 12.14 -20.54
CA GLY A 770 -8.36 12.47 -19.34
C GLY A 770 -9.49 11.47 -19.13
N SER A 771 -10.43 11.83 -18.27
CA SER A 771 -11.64 11.04 -17.99
C SER A 771 -12.90 11.77 -18.48
N GLU A 772 -13.98 11.02 -18.68
CA GLU A 772 -15.29 11.57 -19.04
C GLU A 772 -15.79 12.62 -18.03
N LEU A 773 -15.55 12.40 -16.73
CA LEU A 773 -15.99 13.29 -15.64
C LEU A 773 -15.31 14.66 -15.67
N SER A 774 -14.12 14.72 -16.24
CA SER A 774 -13.28 15.91 -16.29
C SER A 774 -13.18 16.48 -17.71
N CYS A 775 -14.12 16.12 -18.58
CA CYS A 775 -14.17 16.52 -19.97
C CYS A 775 -15.55 17.08 -20.29
N ASP A 776 -15.57 18.26 -20.91
CA ASP A 776 -16.81 18.82 -21.47
C ASP A 776 -17.41 17.82 -22.48
N GLU A 777 -18.74 17.68 -22.46
CA GLU A 777 -19.49 16.76 -23.31
C GLU A 777 -19.17 16.93 -24.79
N ALA A 778 -18.94 18.17 -25.23
CA ALA A 778 -18.62 18.49 -26.61
C ALA A 778 -17.30 17.86 -27.13
N TYR A 779 -16.40 17.45 -26.22
CA TYR A 779 -15.09 16.88 -26.59
C TYR A 779 -14.89 15.44 -26.13
N ARG A 780 -15.92 14.78 -25.56
CA ARG A 780 -15.81 13.40 -25.08
C ARG A 780 -15.49 12.41 -26.19
N ASP A 781 -15.94 12.66 -27.42
CA ASP A 781 -15.63 11.81 -28.57
C ASP A 781 -14.12 11.73 -28.86
N HIS A 782 -13.36 12.77 -28.50
CA HIS A 782 -11.90 12.82 -28.65
C HIS A 782 -11.14 12.16 -27.49
N LEU A 783 -11.82 11.65 -26.46
CA LEU A 783 -11.17 10.89 -25.39
C LEU A 783 -10.59 9.59 -25.95
N ILE A 784 -9.41 9.21 -25.46
CA ILE A 784 -8.69 7.99 -25.89
C ILE A 784 -9.61 6.77 -25.92
N GLU A 785 -10.40 6.56 -24.86
CA GLU A 785 -11.28 5.40 -24.75
C GLU A 785 -12.35 5.34 -25.85
N ASN A 786 -12.86 6.50 -26.28
CA ASN A 786 -13.91 6.63 -27.28
C ASN A 786 -13.36 6.53 -28.70
N GLU A 787 -12.22 7.19 -28.95
CA GLU A 787 -11.46 7.03 -30.21
C GLU A 787 -11.09 5.57 -30.46
N LEU A 788 -10.66 4.86 -29.41
CA LEU A 788 -10.30 3.43 -29.49
C LEU A 788 -11.51 2.50 -29.62
N ALA A 789 -12.70 2.88 -29.14
CA ALA A 789 -13.92 2.08 -29.29
C ALA A 789 -14.32 1.90 -30.77
N SER A 790 -14.01 2.88 -31.61
CA SER A 790 -14.24 2.84 -33.06
C SER A 790 -13.29 1.87 -33.82
N VAL A 791 -12.13 1.54 -33.23
CA VAL A 791 -11.07 0.74 -33.87
C VAL A 791 -11.30 -0.76 -33.62
N ARG A 792 -11.94 -1.45 -34.58
CA ARG A 792 -12.23 -2.90 -34.51
C ARG A 792 -11.03 -3.86 -34.53
N VAL A 793 -9.77 -3.42 -34.42
CA VAL A 793 -8.62 -4.30 -34.67
C VAL A 793 -7.38 -3.97 -33.82
N VAL A 794 -6.95 -4.96 -33.01
CA VAL A 794 -5.70 -5.01 -32.22
C VAL A 794 -4.44 -4.66 -33.04
N ARG A 795 -4.44 -4.91 -34.35
CA ARG A 795 -3.31 -4.61 -35.27
C ARG A 795 -3.13 -3.11 -35.60
N LYS A 796 -4.17 -2.29 -35.50
CA LYS A 796 -4.06 -0.82 -35.66
C LYS A 796 -3.56 -0.15 -34.38
N PHE A 797 -3.85 -0.76 -33.22
CA PHE A 797 -3.42 -0.32 -31.90
C PHE A 797 -1.91 -0.13 -31.83
N THR A 798 -1.15 -1.14 -32.26
CA THR A 798 0.32 -1.07 -32.32
C THR A 798 0.80 -0.04 -33.34
N THR A 799 0.13 0.17 -34.47
CA THR A 799 0.66 1.09 -35.51
C THR A 799 0.43 2.56 -35.16
N VAL A 800 -0.73 2.91 -34.59
CA VAL A 800 -1.06 4.29 -34.19
C VAL A 800 -0.34 4.70 -32.90
N PHE A 801 -0.17 3.78 -31.95
CA PHE A 801 0.50 4.08 -30.70
C PHE A 801 2.01 3.82 -30.70
N ARG A 802 2.59 3.01 -31.61
CA ARG A 802 4.07 2.88 -31.72
C ARG A 802 4.73 4.20 -32.15
N SER A 803 4.03 5.08 -32.87
CA SER A 803 4.50 6.42 -33.20
C SER A 803 4.30 7.43 -32.06
N ALA A 804 3.31 7.23 -31.19
CA ALA A 804 3.09 8.06 -30.00
C ALA A 804 3.99 7.65 -28.83
N ALA A 805 4.16 6.35 -28.56
CA ALA A 805 4.96 5.81 -27.46
C ALA A 805 6.48 6.10 -27.57
N SER A 806 6.99 6.41 -28.76
CA SER A 806 8.37 6.88 -28.92
C SER A 806 8.62 8.24 -28.26
N LEU A 807 7.58 9.06 -28.04
CA LEU A 807 7.67 10.35 -27.32
C LEU A 807 7.71 10.20 -25.81
N TRP A 808 7.01 9.20 -25.25
CA TRP A 808 6.92 9.03 -23.78
C TRP A 808 8.20 8.40 -23.19
N ALA A 809 9.06 7.86 -24.05
CA ALA A 809 10.30 7.17 -23.70
C ALA A 809 11.57 8.01 -23.99
N GLN A 810 11.43 9.26 -24.46
CA GLN A 810 12.52 10.24 -24.65
C GLN A 810 12.34 11.40 -23.67
#